data_AF-A0A2L2YH68-F1
#
_entry.id   AF-A0A2L2YH68-F1
#
_cell.length_a   1.000
_cell.length_b   1.000
_cell.length_c   1.000
_cell.angle_alpha   90.00
_cell.angle_beta   90.00
_cell.angle_gamma   90.00
#
_symmetry.space_group_name_H-M   'P 1'
#
loop_
_entity.id
_entity.type
_entity.pdbx_description
1 polymer ?
#
loop_
_entity_poly.entity_id
_entity_poly.type
_entity_poly.pdbx_seq_one_letter_code
_entity_poly.pdbx_strand_id
1 'polypeptide(L)'
;MAYPVSHKTVFVLDHGPNFMGSCQQNMEFDIFTKTRQPGITPLAPLSKSLWTCSVEAAIEYCRIVWDIFPTDKLIRFVVSDGSSLTLNSWSQNQQSLTHLMAALAQVGPPQSMASKDSSIMHGLNAAIEALCECSEIQHEKRTSLTENAAKVLNKGRVICFTNVKSDLEVNSLLECYHDALVEHNKLAASSDSLMTIQHCELVMVHVYPVNKESCITHLTKKMVSPLLSTELHCVKSGRHLAAKLGLLVQQHYNLASTTVTGIPMKEEQNASSSANYDVELLHPASAHNEVFKTGVGNTEGIQTAVKEGQLYETVTLKWCTPRSSSVELHYCTSSFRITPVDVNNRPSSCLTNFLLNGRAVMLEMPRKSGSKVLSHMLASHGGEIFIHTLGTGRSILEDPPSISEGCGGRVTDYRINDFGDFMKQNRLVPFEPQPDRIENPLDKAKKKLARLTQYWPIVIGHTTIFNMANTVPQISPLLELITKETLDQNEVTNCKKVIYYLVDYENRGLPLPVPTVGTRGKGPKKEELYRLMWNELEAYVRCHCLTAEHQSVLECLLECRKPNIEGEGSASIASVKAQLGAQSPSHSPIKKLDKIKEEKDMDIDEHKDTDRSRAYENLSDSFNKVPPIKKIKLNLEAMKTPATKSLLSLWTERLTVEHEKRFVEFVGRVNGNGPAKLYPNMKSDGGK
;
A
#
# COMPACT_ATOMS: atom_id res chain seq x y z
N MET A 1 16.91 -2.63 14.41
CA MET A 1 16.30 -3.43 13.33
C MET A 1 17.45 -4.04 12.56
N ALA A 2 17.47 -5.36 12.37
CA ALA A 2 18.57 -6.01 11.65
C ALA A 2 18.32 -5.90 10.15
N TYR A 3 19.26 -5.31 9.41
CA TYR A 3 19.22 -5.44 7.95
C TYR A 3 19.59 -6.88 7.57
N PRO A 4 18.83 -7.51 6.65
CA PRO A 4 19.16 -8.86 6.19
C PRO A 4 20.45 -8.84 5.37
N VAL A 5 21.06 -10.03 5.20
CA VAL A 5 22.21 -10.23 4.31
C VAL A 5 21.97 -9.68 2.89
N SER A 6 20.72 -9.74 2.41
CA SER A 6 20.34 -9.23 1.09
C SER A 6 20.30 -7.71 0.96
N HIS A 7 20.57 -6.94 2.03
CA HIS A 7 20.61 -5.48 1.93
C HIS A 7 21.81 -4.98 1.12
N LYS A 8 22.99 -5.58 1.31
CA LYS A 8 24.22 -5.27 0.57
C LYS A 8 24.76 -6.52 -0.11
N THR A 9 24.84 -6.49 -1.43
CA THR A 9 25.51 -7.53 -2.23
C THR A 9 26.69 -6.90 -2.96
N VAL A 10 27.85 -7.53 -2.92
CA VAL A 10 29.02 -7.13 -3.72
C VAL A 10 29.34 -8.24 -4.71
N PHE A 11 29.33 -7.93 -6.01
CA PHE A 11 29.92 -8.80 -7.03
C PHE A 11 31.41 -8.52 -7.14
N VAL A 12 32.22 -9.57 -7.08
CA VAL A 12 33.65 -9.52 -7.35
C VAL A 12 33.90 -10.30 -8.63
N LEU A 13 34.33 -9.60 -9.68
CA LEU A 13 34.56 -10.16 -11.01
C LEU A 13 36.06 -10.27 -11.28
N ASP A 14 36.54 -11.48 -11.48
CA ASP A 14 37.91 -11.74 -11.92
C ASP A 14 38.13 -11.26 -13.36
N HIS A 15 39.04 -10.31 -13.53
CA HIS A 15 39.47 -9.76 -14.82
C HIS A 15 40.89 -10.20 -15.18
N GLY A 16 41.38 -11.27 -14.53
CA GLY A 16 42.62 -11.92 -14.87
C GLY A 16 42.59 -12.58 -16.25
N PRO A 17 43.77 -12.98 -16.78
CA PRO A 17 43.92 -13.52 -18.14
C PRO A 17 43.10 -14.79 -18.38
N ASN A 18 42.81 -15.58 -17.34
CA ASN A 18 41.99 -16.79 -17.46
C ASN A 18 40.58 -16.47 -17.98
N PHE A 19 40.05 -15.28 -17.67
CA PHE A 19 38.70 -14.88 -18.07
C PHE A 19 38.60 -14.39 -19.53
N MET A 20 39.74 -14.21 -20.22
CA MET A 20 39.77 -14.03 -21.68
C MET A 20 39.39 -15.33 -22.41
N GLY A 21 39.60 -16.50 -21.78
CA GLY A 21 39.36 -17.79 -22.41
C GLY A 21 37.93 -17.94 -22.94
N SER A 22 37.79 -18.60 -24.10
CA SER A 22 36.48 -18.93 -24.67
C SER A 22 35.68 -19.84 -23.73
N CYS A 23 34.37 -19.58 -23.63
CA CYS A 23 33.40 -20.40 -22.91
C CYS A 23 33.17 -21.76 -23.60
N GLN A 24 33.60 -21.90 -24.85
CA GLN A 24 33.45 -23.11 -25.67
C GLN A 24 31.97 -23.52 -25.87
N GLN A 25 31.06 -22.54 -25.83
CA GLN A 25 29.67 -22.68 -26.20
C GLN A 25 29.40 -21.88 -27.47
N ASN A 26 29.21 -22.60 -28.58
CA ASN A 26 28.91 -22.00 -29.88
C ASN A 26 27.59 -21.24 -29.84
N MET A 27 27.61 -20.05 -30.41
CA MET A 27 26.46 -19.19 -30.64
C MET A 27 26.31 -18.97 -32.13
N GLU A 28 25.20 -19.46 -32.67
CA GLU A 28 24.77 -19.15 -34.03
C GLU A 28 24.11 -17.77 -34.02
N PHE A 29 24.65 -16.85 -34.82
CA PHE A 29 24.11 -15.50 -35.00
C PHE A 29 23.71 -15.23 -36.45
N ASP A 30 24.16 -16.08 -37.37
CA ASP A 30 23.85 -16.02 -38.79
C ASP A 30 22.53 -16.74 -39.07
N ILE A 31 21.42 -16.05 -38.79
CA ILE A 31 20.07 -16.60 -38.90
C ILE A 31 19.53 -16.32 -40.31
N PHE A 32 19.80 -17.21 -41.27
CA PHE A 32 19.16 -17.15 -42.59
C PHE A 32 17.70 -17.65 -42.52
N THR A 33 16.75 -16.72 -42.58
CA THR A 33 15.33 -17.04 -42.67
C THR A 33 14.94 -17.51 -44.08
N LYS A 34 14.70 -18.82 -44.23
CA LYS A 34 13.88 -19.47 -45.28
C LYS A 34 14.13 -19.02 -46.74
N THR A 35 15.20 -19.55 -47.35
CA THR A 35 15.28 -20.15 -48.71
C THR A 35 16.76 -20.16 -49.10
N ARG A 36 17.35 -21.34 -49.23
CA ARG A 36 18.75 -21.47 -49.66
C ARG A 36 18.88 -20.90 -51.06
N GLN A 37 19.48 -19.71 -51.22
CA GLN A 37 20.15 -19.40 -52.48
C GLN A 37 21.39 -20.28 -52.57
N PRO A 38 21.57 -21.08 -53.63
CA PRO A 38 22.78 -21.87 -53.82
C PRO A 38 24.00 -20.93 -53.87
N GLY A 39 25.01 -21.17 -53.02
CA GLY A 39 26.32 -20.48 -53.10
C GLY A 39 26.72 -19.59 -51.91
N ILE A 40 25.88 -19.43 -50.89
CA ILE A 40 26.24 -18.65 -49.67
C ILE A 40 26.73 -19.60 -48.57
N THR A 41 27.95 -19.37 -48.08
CA THR A 41 28.54 -20.12 -46.95
C THR A 41 28.18 -19.43 -45.63
N PRO A 42 27.59 -20.13 -44.65
CA PRO A 42 27.24 -19.54 -43.36
C PRO A 42 28.49 -19.09 -42.60
N LEU A 43 28.37 -18.01 -41.84
CA LEU A 43 29.44 -17.53 -40.96
C LEU A 43 29.74 -18.55 -39.86
N ALA A 44 31.02 -18.65 -39.48
CA ALA A 44 31.44 -19.53 -38.40
C ALA A 44 30.81 -19.08 -37.08
N PRO A 45 30.31 -20.02 -36.24
CA PRO A 45 29.72 -19.67 -34.94
C PRO A 45 30.77 -19.01 -34.04
N LEU A 46 30.31 -18.09 -33.20
CA LEU A 46 31.17 -17.41 -32.22
C LEU A 46 31.01 -18.05 -30.84
N SER A 47 31.99 -17.86 -29.98
CA SER A 47 31.90 -18.21 -28.55
C SER A 47 32.27 -16.99 -27.73
N LYS A 48 31.52 -16.77 -26.65
CA LYS A 48 31.81 -15.70 -25.67
C LYS A 48 33.04 -16.07 -24.84
N SER A 49 33.67 -15.09 -24.20
CA SER A 49 34.68 -15.35 -23.17
C SER A 49 34.03 -15.69 -21.83
N LEU A 50 34.79 -16.26 -20.89
CA LEU A 50 34.33 -16.45 -19.51
C LEU A 50 33.96 -15.11 -18.85
N TRP A 51 34.72 -14.04 -19.14
CA TRP A 51 34.40 -12.68 -18.72
C TRP A 51 33.01 -12.25 -19.17
N THR A 52 32.73 -12.34 -20.47
CA THR A 52 31.43 -11.92 -21.03
C THR A 52 30.29 -12.72 -20.42
N CYS A 53 30.41 -14.05 -20.30
CA CYS A 53 29.38 -14.88 -19.66
C CYS A 53 29.12 -14.49 -18.20
N SER A 54 30.19 -14.13 -17.49
CA SER A 54 30.14 -13.74 -16.08
C SER A 54 29.45 -12.39 -15.90
N VAL A 55 29.82 -11.40 -16.72
CA VAL A 55 29.17 -10.09 -16.74
C VAL A 55 27.68 -10.22 -17.08
N GLU A 56 27.32 -10.98 -18.13
CA GLU A 56 25.92 -11.20 -18.51
C GLU A 56 25.10 -11.80 -17.36
N ALA A 57 25.62 -12.82 -16.68
CA ALA A 57 24.92 -13.45 -15.56
C ALA A 57 24.76 -12.52 -14.35
N ALA A 58 25.78 -11.71 -14.02
CA ALA A 58 25.71 -10.74 -12.94
C ALA A 58 24.74 -9.59 -13.25
N ILE A 59 24.70 -9.12 -14.49
CA ILE A 59 23.79 -8.07 -14.95
C ILE A 59 22.34 -8.55 -14.94
N GLU A 60 22.07 -9.77 -15.39
CA GLU A 60 20.72 -10.35 -15.34
C GLU A 60 20.25 -10.56 -13.89
N TYR A 61 21.14 -10.96 -12.99
CA TYR A 61 20.87 -11.00 -11.55
C TYR A 61 20.44 -9.62 -11.03
N CYS A 62 21.14 -8.54 -11.42
CA CYS A 62 20.80 -7.18 -10.99
C CYS A 62 19.46 -6.72 -11.55
N ARG A 63 19.16 -7.02 -12.81
CA ARG A 63 17.87 -6.71 -13.45
C ARG A 63 16.72 -7.30 -12.64
N ILE A 64 16.80 -8.59 -12.31
CA ILE A 64 15.77 -9.28 -11.50
C ILE A 64 15.59 -8.60 -10.14
N VAL A 65 16.70 -8.26 -9.47
CA VAL A 65 16.64 -7.62 -8.14
C VAL A 65 16.01 -6.24 -8.22
N TRP A 66 16.43 -5.40 -9.16
CA TRP A 66 15.99 -4.00 -9.23
C TRP A 66 14.56 -3.85 -9.79
N ASP A 67 14.10 -4.78 -10.64
CA ASP A 67 12.69 -4.82 -11.04
C ASP A 67 11.77 -5.13 -9.84
N ILE A 68 12.19 -6.04 -8.96
CA ILE A 68 11.37 -6.47 -7.80
C ILE A 68 11.54 -5.51 -6.61
N PHE A 69 12.76 -5.03 -6.38
CA PHE A 69 13.15 -4.17 -5.27
C PHE A 69 13.83 -2.91 -5.79
N PRO A 70 13.06 -1.88 -6.18
CA PRO A 70 13.62 -0.65 -6.72
C PRO A 70 14.44 0.13 -5.67
N THR A 71 14.20 -0.10 -4.38
CA THR A 71 14.93 0.51 -3.26
C THR A 71 15.36 -0.55 -2.24
N ASP A 72 16.23 -0.17 -1.31
CA ASP A 72 16.69 -0.94 -0.14
C ASP A 72 17.54 -2.20 -0.42
N LYS A 73 17.64 -2.65 -1.67
CA LYS A 73 18.49 -3.77 -2.10
C LYS A 73 19.62 -3.26 -2.97
N LEU A 74 20.80 -3.11 -2.37
CA LEU A 74 21.93 -2.45 -3.00
C LEU A 74 22.93 -3.49 -3.50
N ILE A 75 23.43 -3.27 -4.72
CA ILE A 75 24.41 -4.14 -5.37
C ILE A 75 25.61 -3.31 -5.84
N ARG A 76 26.81 -3.72 -5.44
CA ARG A 76 28.07 -3.08 -5.82
C ARG A 76 28.92 -4.02 -6.68
N PHE A 77 29.62 -3.49 -7.66
CA PHE A 77 30.53 -4.24 -8.52
C PHE A 77 31.98 -3.85 -8.25
N VAL A 78 32.82 -4.86 -8.06
CA VAL A 78 34.26 -4.75 -7.95
C VAL A 78 34.88 -5.66 -9.01
N VAL A 79 35.77 -5.10 -9.80
CA VAL A 79 36.58 -5.84 -10.78
C VAL A 79 37.97 -6.04 -10.19
N SER A 80 38.53 -7.25 -10.32
CA SER A 80 39.82 -7.61 -9.73
C SER A 80 40.79 -8.08 -10.80
N ASP A 81 41.93 -7.39 -10.92
CA ASP A 81 43.06 -7.78 -11.76
C ASP A 81 44.39 -7.65 -10.96
N GLY A 82 45.34 -6.84 -11.42
CA GLY A 82 46.50 -6.41 -10.61
C GLY A 82 46.12 -5.42 -9.50
N SER A 83 44.90 -4.89 -9.51
CA SER A 83 44.31 -4.06 -8.46
C SER A 83 42.80 -4.32 -8.35
N SER A 84 42.13 -3.63 -7.43
CA SER A 84 40.67 -3.63 -7.34
C SER A 84 40.09 -2.34 -7.90
N LEU A 85 39.12 -2.44 -8.80
CA LEU A 85 38.36 -1.30 -9.31
C LEU A 85 36.89 -1.43 -8.93
N THR A 86 36.38 -0.44 -8.19
CA THR A 86 34.96 -0.38 -7.83
C THR A 86 34.16 0.43 -8.86
N LEU A 87 33.08 -0.13 -9.40
CA LEU A 87 32.31 0.47 -10.51
C LEU A 87 31.14 1.37 -10.06
N ASN A 88 30.63 1.16 -8.85
CA ASN A 88 29.54 1.94 -8.27
C ASN A 88 29.64 1.95 -6.74
N SER A 89 28.76 2.71 -6.08
CA SER A 89 28.67 2.86 -4.62
C SER A 89 27.33 2.35 -4.07
N TRP A 90 27.11 2.54 -2.76
CA TRP A 90 25.83 2.25 -2.11
C TRP A 90 24.74 3.30 -2.37
N SER A 91 25.00 4.33 -3.17
CA SER A 91 23.98 5.33 -3.49
C SER A 91 22.88 4.76 -4.38
N GLN A 92 21.63 5.11 -4.08
CA GLN A 92 20.45 4.64 -4.80
C GLN A 92 20.48 5.05 -6.29
N ASN A 93 21.03 6.22 -6.60
CA ASN A 93 21.13 6.74 -7.97
C ASN A 93 22.09 5.91 -8.86
N GLN A 94 23.00 5.15 -8.24
CA GLN A 94 23.94 4.30 -8.96
C GLN A 94 23.48 2.83 -9.03
N GLN A 95 22.28 2.51 -8.51
CA GLN A 95 21.63 1.20 -8.66
C GLN A 95 20.93 1.13 -10.01
N SER A 96 21.70 1.23 -11.09
CA SER A 96 21.21 1.35 -12.46
C SER A 96 21.99 0.45 -13.40
N LEU A 97 21.27 -0.31 -14.23
CA LEU A 97 21.89 -1.16 -15.27
C LEU A 97 22.64 -0.30 -16.29
N THR A 98 22.10 0.87 -16.64
CA THR A 98 22.76 1.80 -17.56
C THR A 98 24.10 2.28 -17.00
N HIS A 99 24.14 2.65 -15.72
CA HIS A 99 25.37 3.06 -15.04
C HIS A 99 26.41 1.92 -15.03
N LEU A 100 26.01 0.72 -14.59
CA LEU A 100 26.91 -0.43 -14.53
C LEU A 100 27.42 -0.86 -15.90
N MET A 101 26.55 -0.92 -16.91
CA MET A 101 26.93 -1.29 -18.27
C MET A 101 27.92 -0.29 -18.88
N ALA A 102 27.75 1.02 -18.62
CA ALA A 102 28.70 2.03 -19.05
C ALA A 102 30.07 1.85 -18.35
N ALA A 103 30.08 1.60 -17.04
CA ALA A 103 31.32 1.34 -16.30
C ALA A 103 32.03 0.06 -16.77
N LEU A 104 31.29 -1.03 -16.98
CA LEU A 104 31.83 -2.30 -17.51
C LEU A 104 32.36 -2.15 -18.94
N ALA A 105 31.72 -1.33 -19.78
CA ALA A 105 32.21 -1.02 -21.12
C ALA A 105 33.55 -0.24 -21.08
N GLN A 106 33.73 0.66 -20.09
CA GLN A 106 35.00 1.36 -19.88
C GLN A 106 36.12 0.43 -19.41
N VAL A 107 35.80 -0.58 -18.59
CA VAL A 107 36.75 -1.62 -18.16
C VAL A 107 37.19 -2.48 -19.35
N GLY A 108 36.26 -2.86 -20.22
CA GLY A 108 36.54 -3.69 -21.39
C GLY A 108 36.86 -5.16 -21.05
N PRO A 109 37.26 -5.97 -22.04
CA PRO A 109 37.66 -7.36 -21.81
C PRO A 109 39.02 -7.47 -21.10
N PRO A 110 39.29 -8.59 -20.41
CA PRO A 110 40.61 -8.89 -19.86
C PRO A 110 41.71 -8.77 -20.91
N GLN A 111 42.92 -8.37 -20.53
CA GLN A 111 44.07 -8.25 -21.44
C GLN A 111 44.98 -9.49 -21.37
N SER A 112 45.63 -9.83 -22.50
CA SER A 112 46.46 -11.05 -22.64
C SER A 112 47.83 -10.91 -21.96
N MET A 113 48.35 -9.67 -21.91
CA MET A 113 49.59 -9.30 -21.25
C MET A 113 49.31 -9.06 -19.76
N ALA A 114 49.12 -10.13 -18.98
CA ALA A 114 48.87 -9.97 -17.55
C ALA A 114 50.13 -9.46 -16.82
N SER A 115 49.93 -8.47 -15.93
CA SER A 115 50.86 -8.23 -14.82
C SER A 115 51.00 -9.52 -14.01
N LYS A 116 52.22 -9.86 -13.57
CA LYS A 116 52.47 -11.00 -12.68
C LYS A 116 51.70 -10.94 -11.35
N ASP A 117 51.12 -9.78 -11.05
CA ASP A 117 50.44 -9.49 -9.80
C ASP A 117 48.91 -9.66 -9.86
N SER A 118 48.35 -10.25 -10.92
CA SER A 118 46.90 -10.45 -11.02
C SER A 118 46.40 -11.45 -9.97
N SER A 119 45.49 -10.98 -9.09
CA SER A 119 44.92 -11.79 -8.00
C SER A 119 43.48 -11.37 -7.70
N ILE A 120 42.61 -12.36 -7.47
CA ILE A 120 41.23 -12.14 -7.05
C ILE A 120 41.12 -11.57 -5.63
N MET A 121 42.18 -11.71 -4.82
CA MET A 121 42.20 -11.21 -3.44
C MET A 121 42.10 -9.69 -3.35
N HIS A 122 42.56 -8.94 -4.36
CA HIS A 122 42.40 -7.48 -4.40
C HIS A 122 40.93 -7.10 -4.36
N GLY A 123 40.12 -7.70 -5.23
CA GLY A 123 38.68 -7.46 -5.30
C GLY A 123 37.93 -7.99 -4.08
N LEU A 124 38.37 -9.11 -3.50
CA LEU A 124 37.79 -9.64 -2.27
C LEU A 124 38.03 -8.71 -1.07
N ASN A 125 39.22 -8.13 -0.93
CA ASN A 125 39.51 -7.12 0.11
C ASN A 125 38.66 -5.86 -0.10
N ALA A 126 38.60 -5.34 -1.33
CA ALA A 126 37.75 -4.20 -1.66
C ALA A 126 36.25 -4.47 -1.42
N ALA A 127 35.79 -5.73 -1.56
CA ALA A 127 34.42 -6.11 -1.22
C ALA A 127 34.16 -6.04 0.29
N ILE A 128 35.12 -6.46 1.12
CA ILE A 128 35.02 -6.34 2.59
C ILE A 128 35.00 -4.86 2.98
N GLU A 129 35.88 -4.04 2.41
CA GLU A 129 35.91 -2.58 2.62
C GLU A 129 34.56 -1.95 2.27
N ALA A 130 34.02 -2.28 1.10
CA ALA A 130 32.72 -1.82 0.67
C ALA A 130 31.61 -2.24 1.65
N LEU A 131 31.62 -3.46 2.17
CA LEU A 131 30.63 -3.91 3.16
C LEU A 131 30.71 -3.11 4.47
N CYS A 132 31.89 -2.64 4.86
CA CYS A 132 32.09 -1.79 6.04
C CYS A 132 31.53 -0.37 5.87
N GLU A 133 31.39 0.15 4.65
CA GLU A 133 30.81 1.49 4.41
C GLU A 133 29.31 1.52 4.74
N CYS A 134 28.80 2.58 5.38
CA CYS A 134 27.36 2.73 5.63
C CYS A 134 26.58 2.94 4.31
N SER A 135 25.41 2.28 4.17
CA SER A 135 24.42 2.74 3.18
C SER A 135 23.69 3.99 3.68
N GLU A 136 23.04 4.73 2.78
CA GLU A 136 22.27 5.95 3.11
C GLU A 136 21.23 5.66 4.21
N ILE A 137 20.47 4.57 4.08
CA ILE A 137 19.45 4.18 5.06
C ILE A 137 20.04 3.70 6.39
N GLN A 138 21.21 3.05 6.38
CA GLN A 138 21.92 2.68 7.61
C GLN A 138 22.45 3.92 8.33
N HIS A 139 22.95 4.90 7.58
CA HIS A 139 23.44 6.16 8.11
C HIS A 139 22.29 6.95 8.76
N GLU A 140 21.16 7.13 8.06
CA GLU A 140 19.96 7.80 8.56
C GLU A 140 19.47 7.19 9.88
N LYS A 141 19.38 5.86 9.96
CA LYS A 141 18.93 5.19 11.20
C LYS A 141 19.94 5.26 12.34
N ARG A 142 21.24 5.30 12.02
CA ARG A 142 22.28 5.49 13.05
C ARG A 142 22.27 6.90 13.62
N THR A 143 21.94 7.91 12.80
CA THR A 143 21.92 9.32 13.20
C THR A 143 20.55 9.77 13.72
N SER A 144 19.51 8.96 13.53
CA SER A 144 18.17 9.22 14.06
C SER A 144 18.16 9.34 15.60
N LEU A 145 17.61 10.45 16.10
CA LEU A 145 17.45 10.72 17.54
C LEU A 145 16.39 9.83 18.22
N THR A 146 15.56 9.13 17.44
CA THR A 146 14.44 8.33 17.93
C THR A 146 14.72 6.83 17.94
N GLU A 147 15.73 6.37 17.20
CA GLU A 147 16.11 4.96 17.10
C GLU A 147 17.42 4.68 17.84
N ASN A 148 17.51 3.49 18.46
CA ASN A 148 18.76 3.09 19.11
C ASN A 148 19.76 2.61 18.05
N ALA A 149 20.80 3.40 17.80
CA ALA A 149 21.87 3.12 16.84
C ALA A 149 22.51 1.73 16.99
N ALA A 150 22.60 1.19 18.23
CA ALA A 150 23.13 -0.15 18.48
C ALA A 150 22.29 -1.29 17.89
N LYS A 151 21.05 -1.00 17.45
CA LYS A 151 20.17 -1.98 16.81
C LYS A 151 20.38 -2.09 15.30
N VAL A 152 21.25 -1.28 14.68
CA VAL A 152 21.52 -1.31 13.23
C VAL A 152 22.62 -2.33 12.95
N LEU A 153 22.23 -3.54 12.56
CA LEU A 153 23.18 -4.59 12.18
C LEU A 153 23.55 -4.47 10.70
N ASN A 154 24.84 -4.49 10.39
CA ASN A 154 25.45 -4.54 9.08
C ASN A 154 25.75 -5.99 8.69
N LYS A 155 24.99 -6.49 7.73
CA LYS A 155 25.18 -7.80 7.11
C LYS A 155 25.27 -7.63 5.60
N GLY A 156 25.97 -8.53 4.93
CA GLY A 156 26.11 -8.46 3.48
C GLY A 156 26.53 -9.78 2.84
N ARG A 157 26.49 -9.80 1.51
CA ARG A 157 26.90 -10.94 0.69
C ARG A 157 27.98 -10.51 -0.29
N VAL A 158 28.97 -11.36 -0.51
CA VAL A 158 29.96 -11.24 -1.59
C VAL A 158 29.75 -12.40 -2.54
N ILE A 159 29.56 -12.12 -3.83
CA ILE A 159 29.47 -13.12 -4.90
C ILE A 159 30.71 -12.97 -5.77
N CYS A 160 31.62 -13.94 -5.71
CA CYS A 160 32.91 -13.90 -6.37
C CYS A 160 32.94 -14.85 -7.56
N PHE A 161 33.16 -14.32 -8.77
CA PHE A 161 33.37 -15.11 -9.98
C PHE A 161 34.87 -15.23 -10.23
N THR A 162 35.38 -16.46 -10.26
CA THR A 162 36.81 -16.71 -10.49
C THR A 162 37.03 -18.09 -11.14
N ASN A 163 38.26 -18.37 -11.58
CA ASN A 163 38.68 -19.64 -12.15
C ASN A 163 39.87 -20.18 -11.35
N VAL A 164 39.57 -20.93 -10.28
CA VAL A 164 40.55 -21.66 -9.48
C VAL A 164 40.97 -22.97 -10.13
N LYS A 165 42.14 -23.49 -9.75
CA LYS A 165 42.79 -24.68 -10.35
C LYS A 165 42.72 -25.91 -9.45
N SER A 166 42.53 -25.74 -8.14
CA SER A 166 42.54 -26.85 -7.17
C SER A 166 41.76 -26.50 -5.90
N ASP A 167 41.32 -27.52 -5.14
CA ASP A 167 40.70 -27.33 -3.84
C ASP A 167 41.66 -26.68 -2.81
N LEU A 168 42.98 -26.87 -2.96
CA LEU A 168 43.98 -26.21 -2.10
C LEU A 168 43.96 -24.69 -2.29
N GLU A 169 43.84 -24.23 -3.54
CA GLU A 169 43.73 -22.81 -3.86
C GLU A 169 42.43 -22.21 -3.31
N VAL A 170 41.30 -22.95 -3.42
CA VAL A 170 40.03 -22.56 -2.80
C VAL A 170 40.19 -22.38 -1.30
N ASN A 171 40.73 -23.37 -0.59
CA ASN A 171 40.88 -23.30 0.86
C ASN A 171 41.79 -22.13 1.28
N SER A 172 42.88 -21.91 0.55
CA SER A 172 43.78 -20.77 0.79
C SER A 172 43.06 -19.43 0.62
N LEU A 173 42.25 -19.25 -0.43
CA LEU A 173 41.45 -18.04 -0.63
C LEU A 173 40.41 -17.83 0.47
N LEU A 174 39.75 -18.89 0.92
CA LEU A 174 38.77 -18.82 2.00
C LEU A 174 39.40 -18.42 3.34
N GLU A 175 40.59 -18.95 3.66
CA GLU A 175 41.36 -18.59 4.85
C GLU A 175 41.81 -17.12 4.78
N CYS A 176 42.42 -16.70 3.66
CA CYS A 176 42.84 -15.31 3.48
C CYS A 176 41.65 -14.33 3.56
N TYR A 177 40.50 -14.69 2.99
CA TYR A 177 39.29 -13.87 3.08
C TYR A 177 38.78 -13.74 4.51
N HIS A 178 38.77 -14.84 5.26
CA HIS A 178 38.35 -14.84 6.66
C HIS A 178 39.24 -13.92 7.51
N ASP A 179 40.56 -14.03 7.35
CA ASP A 179 41.51 -13.22 8.12
C ASP A 179 41.40 -11.73 7.76
N ALA A 180 41.26 -11.41 6.47
CA ALA A 180 40.98 -10.05 6.02
C ALA A 180 39.68 -9.50 6.62
N LEU A 181 38.60 -10.30 6.65
CA LEU A 181 37.32 -9.89 7.22
C LEU A 181 37.44 -9.54 8.71
N VAL A 182 38.21 -10.33 9.47
CA VAL A 182 38.46 -10.08 10.89
C VAL A 182 39.26 -8.79 11.09
N GLU A 183 40.33 -8.58 10.31
CA GLU A 183 41.16 -7.38 10.37
C GLU A 183 40.37 -6.11 10.02
N HIS A 184 39.61 -6.12 8.92
CA HIS A 184 38.77 -4.97 8.54
C HIS A 184 37.67 -4.66 9.57
N ASN A 185 37.15 -5.67 10.26
CA ASN A 185 36.23 -5.44 11.37
C ASN A 185 36.89 -4.73 12.56
N LYS A 186 38.16 -5.03 12.87
CA LYS A 186 38.90 -4.30 13.91
C LYS A 186 39.08 -2.83 13.52
N LEU A 187 39.43 -2.57 12.26
CA LEU A 187 39.56 -1.21 11.71
C LEU A 187 38.23 -0.47 11.75
N ALA A 188 37.15 -1.10 11.30
CA ALA A 188 35.81 -0.50 11.29
C ALA A 188 35.29 -0.20 12.71
N ALA A 189 35.62 -1.03 13.70
CA ALA A 189 35.27 -0.78 15.10
C ALA A 189 35.94 0.47 15.69
N SER A 190 37.10 0.86 15.13
CA SER A 190 37.85 2.06 15.52
C SER A 190 37.52 3.31 14.70
N SER A 191 36.56 3.24 13.77
CA SER A 191 36.21 4.32 12.85
C SER A 191 34.80 4.83 13.09
N ASP A 192 34.64 6.15 13.09
CA ASP A 192 33.32 6.80 13.20
C ASP A 192 32.48 6.72 11.91
N SER A 193 33.14 6.51 10.76
CA SER A 193 32.52 6.49 9.43
C SER A 193 32.18 5.09 8.92
N LEU A 194 32.67 4.04 9.56
CA LEU A 194 32.48 2.65 9.13
C LEU A 194 31.57 1.85 10.08
N MET A 195 31.18 0.66 9.62
CA MET A 195 30.40 -0.32 10.36
C MET A 195 31.11 -1.66 10.36
N THR A 196 31.28 -2.25 11.53
CA THR A 196 31.67 -3.66 11.62
C THR A 196 30.62 -4.54 10.94
N ILE A 197 31.06 -5.53 10.16
CA ILE A 197 30.24 -6.54 9.52
C ILE A 197 29.88 -7.61 10.56
N GLN A 198 28.61 -7.72 10.94
CA GLN A 198 28.17 -8.76 11.88
C GLN A 198 27.95 -10.12 11.21
N HIS A 199 27.68 -10.14 9.91
CA HIS A 199 27.63 -11.40 9.15
C HIS A 199 27.86 -11.16 7.65
N CYS A 200 28.71 -11.98 7.05
CA CYS A 200 29.03 -12.02 5.64
C CYS A 200 28.73 -13.40 5.07
N GLU A 201 28.05 -13.46 3.93
CA GLU A 201 27.98 -14.66 3.10
C GLU A 201 28.93 -14.53 1.91
N LEU A 202 29.94 -15.40 1.80
CA LEU A 202 30.81 -15.49 0.64
C LEU A 202 30.34 -16.62 -0.28
N VAL A 203 29.89 -16.25 -1.48
CA VAL A 203 29.46 -17.16 -2.54
C VAL A 203 30.54 -17.18 -3.60
N MET A 204 31.37 -18.21 -3.62
CA MET A 204 32.35 -18.42 -4.68
C MET A 204 31.71 -19.18 -5.84
N VAL A 205 31.89 -18.68 -7.06
CA VAL A 205 31.46 -19.36 -8.28
C VAL A 205 32.68 -19.61 -9.14
N HIS A 206 33.12 -20.87 -9.15
CA HIS A 206 34.16 -21.33 -10.04
C HIS A 206 33.58 -21.51 -11.45
N VAL A 207 33.95 -20.62 -12.37
CA VAL A 207 33.45 -20.60 -13.74
C VAL A 207 34.48 -21.24 -14.67
N TYR A 208 34.08 -22.23 -15.47
CA TYR A 208 34.96 -22.92 -16.42
C TYR A 208 34.29 -23.20 -17.77
N PRO A 209 35.06 -23.38 -18.87
CA PRO A 209 34.52 -23.65 -20.20
C PRO A 209 33.63 -24.89 -20.25
N VAL A 210 32.62 -24.88 -21.13
CA VAL A 210 31.57 -25.94 -21.20
C VAL A 210 32.14 -27.32 -21.57
N ASN A 211 33.22 -27.36 -22.35
CA ASN A 211 33.87 -28.59 -22.79
C ASN A 211 34.91 -29.16 -21.80
N LYS A 212 35.12 -28.49 -20.67
CA LYS A 212 35.99 -28.99 -19.60
C LYS A 212 35.14 -29.58 -18.48
N GLU A 213 35.72 -30.53 -17.77
CA GLU A 213 35.20 -31.00 -16.48
C GLU A 213 36.03 -30.38 -15.35
N SER A 214 35.38 -30.10 -14.23
CA SER A 214 36.04 -29.56 -13.04
C SER A 214 36.43 -30.68 -12.09
N CYS A 215 37.64 -30.61 -11.55
CA CYS A 215 38.09 -31.46 -10.45
C CYS A 215 37.82 -30.87 -9.06
N ILE A 216 37.22 -29.66 -8.99
CA ILE A 216 36.97 -28.94 -7.74
C ILE A 216 35.65 -29.42 -7.13
N THR A 217 35.67 -29.65 -5.82
CA THR A 217 34.53 -30.19 -5.10
C THR A 217 33.51 -29.09 -4.81
N HIS A 218 32.22 -29.34 -5.10
CA HIS A 218 31.14 -28.43 -4.71
C HIS A 218 31.04 -28.32 -3.19
N LEU A 219 30.92 -27.10 -2.66
CA LEU A 219 30.74 -26.86 -1.23
C LEU A 219 29.35 -26.28 -0.98
N THR A 220 28.50 -27.06 -0.32
CA THR A 220 27.23 -26.56 0.21
C THR A 220 27.49 -25.49 1.26
N LYS A 221 26.50 -24.62 1.47
CA LYS A 221 26.60 -23.52 2.42
C LYS A 221 27.02 -24.02 3.81
N LYS A 222 28.19 -23.56 4.26
CA LYS A 222 28.80 -23.92 5.53
C LYS A 222 29.08 -22.66 6.33
N MET A 223 28.73 -22.67 7.62
CA MET A 223 29.15 -21.62 8.55
C MET A 223 30.59 -21.88 8.97
N VAL A 224 31.51 -20.99 8.61
CA VAL A 224 32.94 -21.09 8.92
C VAL A 224 33.24 -20.43 10.25
N SER A 225 32.60 -19.30 10.53
CA SER A 225 32.67 -18.60 11.82
C SER A 225 31.35 -17.86 12.08
N PRO A 226 31.12 -17.27 13.27
CA PRO A 226 29.93 -16.44 13.52
C PRO A 226 29.79 -15.27 12.52
N LEU A 227 30.92 -14.80 11.98
CA LEU A 227 30.99 -13.70 11.02
C LEU A 227 30.82 -14.15 9.58
N LEU A 228 31.15 -15.41 9.24
CA LEU A 228 31.28 -15.84 7.84
C LEU A 228 30.59 -17.18 7.57
N SER A 229 29.72 -17.17 6.56
CA SER A 229 29.26 -18.39 5.87
C SER A 229 29.83 -18.44 4.46
N THR A 230 30.20 -19.61 3.98
CA THR A 230 30.80 -19.80 2.65
C THR A 230 30.04 -20.85 1.84
N GLU A 231 29.94 -20.67 0.54
CA GLU A 231 29.50 -21.70 -0.42
C GLU A 231 30.33 -21.62 -1.70
N LEU A 232 30.57 -22.76 -2.35
CA LEU A 232 31.30 -22.86 -3.61
C LEU A 232 30.47 -23.59 -4.65
N HIS A 233 30.22 -22.93 -5.78
CA HIS A 233 29.55 -23.52 -6.92
C HIS A 233 30.52 -23.72 -8.08
N CYS A 234 30.70 -24.96 -8.53
CA CYS A 234 31.40 -25.28 -9.77
C CYS A 234 30.40 -25.24 -10.92
N VAL A 235 30.57 -24.28 -11.85
CA VAL A 235 29.56 -24.01 -12.88
C VAL A 235 30.20 -23.85 -14.25
N LYS A 236 29.69 -24.59 -15.23
CA LYS A 236 30.02 -24.39 -16.65
C LYS A 236 29.59 -22.97 -17.07
N SER A 237 30.39 -22.32 -17.90
CA SER A 237 30.09 -20.98 -18.42
C SER A 237 28.87 -20.95 -19.36
N GLY A 238 28.52 -19.75 -19.85
CA GLY A 238 27.40 -19.55 -20.77
C GLY A 238 26.05 -19.78 -20.09
N ARG A 239 25.16 -20.53 -20.75
CA ARG A 239 23.77 -20.73 -20.27
C ARG A 239 23.68 -21.33 -18.85
N HIS A 240 24.64 -22.17 -18.45
CA HIS A 240 24.60 -22.84 -17.15
C HIS A 240 24.92 -21.85 -16.01
N LEU A 241 25.84 -20.90 -16.25
CA LEU A 241 26.13 -19.82 -15.31
C LEU A 241 24.91 -18.91 -15.13
N ALA A 242 24.28 -18.49 -16.23
CA ALA A 242 23.05 -17.70 -16.17
C ALA A 242 21.94 -18.43 -15.38
N ALA A 243 21.69 -19.71 -15.68
CA ALA A 243 20.71 -20.52 -14.94
C ALA A 243 21.04 -20.65 -13.44
N LYS A 244 22.32 -20.81 -13.10
CA LYS A 244 22.75 -20.89 -11.70
C LYS A 244 22.56 -19.56 -10.97
N LEU A 245 22.85 -18.43 -11.60
CA LEU A 245 22.60 -17.11 -11.00
C LEU A 245 21.10 -16.83 -10.88
N GLY A 246 20.29 -17.30 -11.82
CA GLY A 246 18.82 -17.29 -11.73
C GLY A 246 18.28 -18.10 -10.55
N LEU A 247 18.93 -19.20 -10.17
CA LEU A 247 18.61 -19.93 -8.93
C LEU A 247 19.08 -19.17 -7.69
N LEU A 248 20.33 -18.66 -7.71
CA LEU A 248 20.91 -17.96 -6.58
C LEU A 248 20.12 -16.69 -6.25
N VAL A 249 19.69 -15.89 -7.24
CA VAL A 249 18.89 -14.67 -6.97
C VAL A 249 17.58 -15.00 -6.23
N GLN A 250 16.94 -16.12 -6.57
CA GLN A 250 15.72 -16.56 -5.88
C GLN A 250 16.00 -16.91 -4.42
N GLN A 251 17.05 -17.67 -4.15
CA GLN A 251 17.45 -18.02 -2.78
C GLN A 251 17.90 -16.78 -1.98
N HIS A 252 18.65 -15.91 -2.63
CA HIS A 252 19.29 -14.73 -2.07
C HIS A 252 18.29 -13.67 -1.62
N TYR A 253 17.15 -13.55 -2.31
CA TYR A 253 16.12 -12.55 -2.05
C TYR A 253 14.75 -13.15 -1.68
N ASN A 254 14.69 -14.47 -1.45
CA ASN A 254 13.46 -15.19 -1.13
C ASN A 254 12.35 -14.94 -2.17
N LEU A 255 12.70 -15.19 -3.44
CA LEU A 255 11.77 -15.11 -4.56
C LEU A 255 11.14 -16.48 -4.84
N ALA A 256 9.95 -16.45 -5.41
CA ALA A 256 9.28 -17.60 -6.00
C ALA A 256 9.07 -17.36 -7.50
N SER A 257 8.87 -18.46 -8.22
CA SER A 257 8.51 -18.46 -9.63
C SER A 257 7.02 -18.78 -9.81
N THR A 258 6.36 -18.04 -10.70
CA THR A 258 5.03 -18.32 -11.21
C THR A 258 5.06 -18.44 -12.72
N THR A 259 4.57 -19.55 -13.25
CA THR A 259 4.38 -19.75 -14.69
C THR A 259 2.93 -19.48 -15.06
N VAL A 260 2.70 -18.40 -15.82
CA VAL A 260 1.38 -18.04 -16.36
C VAL A 260 1.17 -18.79 -17.66
N THR A 261 0.18 -19.67 -17.69
CA THR A 261 -0.11 -20.55 -18.83
C THR A 261 -1.35 -20.12 -19.60
N GLY A 262 -1.46 -20.60 -20.85
CA GLY A 262 -2.66 -20.40 -21.65
C GLY A 262 -2.84 -18.96 -22.13
N ILE A 263 -1.74 -18.23 -22.34
CA ILE A 263 -1.76 -16.84 -22.82
C ILE A 263 -2.10 -16.84 -24.31
N PRO A 264 -3.25 -16.29 -24.72
CA PRO A 264 -3.66 -16.31 -26.12
C PRO A 264 -2.88 -15.26 -26.92
N MET A 265 -2.16 -15.70 -27.96
CA MET A 265 -1.40 -14.81 -28.85
C MET A 265 -1.74 -15.08 -30.32
N LYS A 266 -1.74 -14.03 -31.14
CA LYS A 266 -1.84 -14.16 -32.60
C LYS A 266 -0.48 -14.57 -33.18
N GLU A 267 -0.47 -15.55 -34.09
CA GLU A 267 0.75 -15.92 -34.83
C GLU A 267 1.07 -14.89 -35.93
N GLU A 268 2.35 -14.62 -36.13
CA GLU A 268 2.81 -13.60 -37.09
C GLU A 268 2.81 -14.10 -38.54
N GLN A 269 3.01 -15.42 -38.73
CA GLN A 269 2.99 -16.03 -40.07
C GLN A 269 1.58 -16.44 -40.52
N ASN A 270 0.60 -16.52 -39.60
CA ASN A 270 -0.79 -16.88 -39.89
C ASN A 270 -1.73 -16.10 -38.95
N ALA A 271 -2.30 -15.00 -39.42
CA ALA A 271 -3.23 -14.18 -38.62
C ALA A 271 -4.55 -14.90 -38.24
N SER A 272 -4.80 -16.09 -38.79
CA SER A 272 -5.95 -16.95 -38.54
C SER A 272 -5.71 -18.03 -37.47
N SER A 273 -4.47 -18.22 -36.98
CA SER A 273 -4.15 -19.14 -35.87
C SER A 273 -3.73 -18.39 -34.62
N SER A 274 -4.24 -18.85 -33.47
CA SER A 274 -3.77 -18.44 -32.15
C SER A 274 -3.11 -19.62 -31.46
N ALA A 275 -1.93 -19.42 -30.90
CA ALA A 275 -1.24 -20.38 -30.05
C ALA A 275 -1.21 -19.88 -28.60
N ASN A 276 -1.19 -20.84 -27.67
CA ASN A 276 -1.06 -20.55 -26.24
C ASN A 276 0.40 -20.64 -25.85
N TYR A 277 0.87 -19.64 -25.11
CA TYR A 277 2.23 -19.59 -24.61
C TYR A 277 2.25 -19.47 -23.09
N ASP A 278 3.39 -19.84 -22.52
CA ASP A 278 3.65 -19.76 -21.10
C ASP A 278 4.71 -18.70 -20.82
N VAL A 279 4.51 -17.90 -19.77
CA VAL A 279 5.46 -16.87 -19.32
C VAL A 279 5.79 -17.10 -17.87
N GLU A 280 7.08 -17.17 -17.57
CA GLU A 280 7.59 -17.33 -16.22
C GLU A 280 7.92 -15.96 -15.61
N LEU A 281 7.45 -15.74 -14.39
CA LEU A 281 7.60 -14.51 -13.62
C LEU A 281 8.24 -14.82 -12.27
N LEU A 282 9.22 -14.00 -11.87
CA LEU A 282 9.75 -14.00 -10.51
C LEU A 282 9.13 -12.87 -9.70
N HIS A 283 8.92 -13.14 -8.42
CA HIS A 283 8.39 -12.19 -7.45
C HIS A 283 8.73 -12.66 -6.02
N PRO A 284 8.57 -11.83 -4.98
CA PRO A 284 8.72 -12.26 -3.60
C PRO A 284 7.84 -13.48 -3.28
N ALA A 285 8.41 -14.47 -2.59
CA ALA A 285 7.71 -15.73 -2.28
C ALA A 285 6.44 -15.53 -1.46
N SER A 286 6.34 -14.40 -0.73
CA SER A 286 5.17 -14.01 0.03
C SER A 286 3.88 -13.87 -0.78
N ALA A 287 3.97 -13.70 -2.11
CA ALA A 287 2.80 -13.69 -3.00
C ALA A 287 1.99 -14.99 -2.89
N HIS A 288 2.64 -16.12 -2.63
CA HIS A 288 2.00 -17.43 -2.54
C HIS A 288 1.54 -17.82 -1.13
N ASN A 289 1.77 -16.97 -0.12
CA ASN A 289 1.46 -17.30 1.28
C ASN A 289 -0.01 -17.72 1.48
N GLU A 290 -0.96 -16.99 0.90
CA GLU A 290 -2.39 -17.31 1.04
C GLU A 290 -2.78 -18.60 0.32
N VAL A 291 -2.11 -18.91 -0.80
CA VAL A 291 -2.32 -20.17 -1.52
C VAL A 291 -1.92 -21.36 -0.64
N PHE A 292 -0.82 -21.24 0.11
CA PHE A 292 -0.37 -22.30 1.01
C PHE A 292 -1.12 -22.35 2.34
N LYS A 293 -1.56 -21.21 2.90
CA LYS A 293 -2.32 -21.15 4.17
C LYS A 293 -3.73 -21.70 4.08
N THR A 294 -4.41 -21.46 2.96
CA THR A 294 -5.84 -21.78 2.82
C THR A 294 -6.15 -23.27 2.70
N GLY A 295 -5.14 -24.14 2.82
CA GLY A 295 -5.37 -25.55 3.10
C GLY A 295 -6.40 -26.17 2.16
N VAL A 296 -6.17 -26.09 0.84
CA VAL A 296 -6.62 -27.21 0.02
C VAL A 296 -5.85 -28.40 0.58
N GLY A 297 -6.49 -29.19 1.43
CA GLY A 297 -5.89 -30.14 2.36
C GLY A 297 -5.12 -31.31 1.74
N ASN A 298 -4.71 -31.19 0.48
CA ASN A 298 -3.66 -31.94 -0.17
C ASN A 298 -2.94 -30.97 -1.11
N THR A 299 -1.62 -31.06 -1.20
CA THR A 299 -0.78 -30.49 -2.27
C THR A 299 -1.24 -30.86 -3.69
N GLU A 300 -2.31 -31.65 -3.85
CA GLU A 300 -2.95 -32.05 -5.11
C GLU A 300 -3.59 -30.91 -5.92
N GLY A 301 -3.77 -29.72 -5.33
CA GLY A 301 -4.41 -28.57 -6.01
C GLY A 301 -3.47 -27.51 -6.58
N ILE A 302 -2.23 -27.41 -6.09
CA ILE A 302 -1.24 -26.44 -6.62
C ILE A 302 -0.34 -27.22 -7.56
N GLN A 303 -0.49 -26.99 -8.85
CA GLN A 303 0.41 -27.57 -9.83
C GLN A 303 1.74 -26.82 -9.78
N THR A 304 2.72 -27.39 -9.07
CA THR A 304 4.11 -27.01 -9.26
C THR A 304 4.70 -27.83 -10.42
N ALA A 305 5.48 -27.18 -11.25
CA ALA A 305 6.22 -27.83 -12.33
C ALA A 305 7.70 -27.53 -12.15
N VAL A 306 8.55 -28.46 -12.60
CA VAL A 306 9.97 -28.19 -12.84
C VAL A 306 10.12 -28.13 -14.35
N LYS A 307 10.45 -26.94 -14.87
CA LYS A 307 10.65 -26.74 -16.31
C LYS A 307 11.91 -27.51 -16.75
N GLU A 308 11.90 -28.05 -17.96
CA GLU A 308 13.05 -28.78 -18.51
C GLU A 308 14.30 -27.89 -18.48
N GLY A 309 15.37 -28.38 -17.86
CA GLY A 309 16.64 -27.65 -17.70
C GLY A 309 16.68 -26.65 -16.54
N GLN A 310 15.61 -26.50 -15.75
CA GLN A 310 15.63 -25.73 -14.51
C GLN A 310 15.80 -26.61 -13.26
N LEU A 311 16.30 -26.00 -12.19
CA LEU A 311 16.63 -26.65 -10.92
C LEU A 311 15.67 -26.28 -9.78
N TYR A 312 14.58 -25.58 -10.08
CA TYR A 312 13.61 -25.08 -9.09
C TYR A 312 12.17 -25.28 -9.57
N GLU A 313 11.24 -25.25 -8.61
CA GLU A 313 9.81 -25.39 -8.85
C GLU A 313 9.15 -24.04 -9.16
N THR A 314 8.16 -24.06 -10.06
CA THR A 314 7.34 -22.90 -10.41
C THR A 314 5.87 -23.19 -10.20
N VAL A 315 5.12 -22.24 -9.62
CA VAL A 315 3.68 -22.35 -9.43
C VAL A 315 2.96 -22.08 -10.75
N THR A 316 2.16 -23.03 -11.22
CA THR A 316 1.43 -22.89 -12.49
C THR A 316 0.08 -22.22 -12.25
N LEU A 317 -0.13 -21.07 -12.89
CA LEU A 317 -1.41 -20.36 -12.88
C LEU A 317 -1.90 -20.16 -14.31
N LYS A 318 -3.20 -20.32 -14.54
CA LYS A 318 -3.79 -20.21 -15.88
C LYS A 318 -4.35 -18.82 -16.10
N TRP A 319 -4.02 -18.23 -17.26
CA TRP A 319 -4.63 -16.98 -17.73
C TRP A 319 -6.16 -17.14 -17.79
N CYS A 320 -6.87 -16.20 -17.18
CA CYS A 320 -8.31 -16.09 -17.26
C CYS A 320 -8.68 -14.69 -17.78
N THR A 321 -9.32 -14.63 -18.95
CA THR A 321 -9.84 -13.37 -19.50
C THR A 321 -11.04 -12.92 -18.66
N PRO A 322 -10.98 -11.77 -17.96
CA PRO A 322 -12.14 -11.28 -17.22
C PRO A 322 -13.30 -11.02 -18.19
N ARG A 323 -14.52 -11.46 -17.82
CA ARG A 323 -15.73 -11.35 -18.65
C ARG A 323 -16.27 -9.91 -18.73
N SER A 324 -15.87 -9.04 -17.82
CA SER A 324 -16.22 -7.63 -17.77
C SER A 324 -14.94 -6.78 -17.73
N SER A 325 -14.96 -5.63 -18.41
CA SER A 325 -13.89 -4.63 -18.37
C SER A 325 -13.99 -3.70 -17.15
N SER A 326 -14.78 -4.07 -16.14
CA SER A 326 -14.95 -3.27 -14.94
C SER A 326 -13.69 -3.39 -14.08
N VAL A 327 -13.16 -2.24 -13.68
CA VAL A 327 -12.23 -2.13 -12.55
C VAL A 327 -13.05 -2.45 -11.30
N GLU A 328 -13.37 -3.74 -11.11
CA GLU A 328 -13.97 -4.20 -9.86
C GLU A 328 -12.89 -4.10 -8.78
N LEU A 329 -13.24 -3.45 -7.67
CA LEU A 329 -12.40 -3.39 -6.50
C LEU A 329 -12.28 -4.80 -5.92
N HIS A 330 -11.27 -5.53 -6.35
CA HIS A 330 -11.00 -6.86 -5.82
C HIS A 330 -10.35 -6.75 -4.45
N TYR A 331 -10.84 -7.56 -3.50
CA TYR A 331 -10.19 -7.70 -2.20
C TYR A 331 -8.80 -8.33 -2.41
N CYS A 332 -7.78 -7.53 -2.16
CA CYS A 332 -6.38 -7.87 -2.29
C CYS A 332 -5.74 -7.91 -0.89
N THR A 333 -5.08 -9.02 -0.56
CA THR A 333 -4.39 -9.18 0.74
C THR A 333 -2.95 -8.66 0.70
N SER A 334 -2.32 -8.72 -0.46
CA SER A 334 -0.96 -8.25 -0.70
C SER A 334 -0.70 -8.07 -2.18
N SER A 335 0.19 -7.14 -2.54
CA SER A 335 0.69 -6.97 -3.90
C SER A 335 2.21 -6.92 -3.91
N PHE A 336 2.82 -7.51 -4.94
CA PHE A 336 4.27 -7.57 -5.09
C PHE A 336 4.68 -7.27 -6.52
N ARG A 337 5.81 -6.57 -6.70
CA ARG A 337 6.40 -6.37 -8.03
C ARG A 337 6.83 -7.71 -8.61
N ILE A 338 6.74 -7.81 -9.93
CA ILE A 338 7.14 -8.98 -10.69
C ILE A 338 8.26 -8.62 -11.67
N THR A 339 8.96 -9.64 -12.15
CA THR A 339 9.84 -9.53 -13.30
C THR A 339 9.76 -10.79 -14.16
N PRO A 340 9.63 -10.71 -15.49
CA PRO A 340 9.72 -11.89 -16.34
C PRO A 340 11.13 -12.49 -16.30
N VAL A 341 11.25 -13.82 -16.27
CA VAL A 341 12.55 -14.49 -16.38
C VAL A 341 13.19 -14.21 -17.73
N ASP A 342 12.41 -14.36 -18.80
CA ASP A 342 12.83 -14.09 -20.17
C ASP A 342 12.21 -12.79 -20.69
N VAL A 343 12.74 -11.63 -20.28
CA VAL A 343 12.13 -10.32 -20.56
C VAL A 343 11.97 -10.01 -22.05
N ASN A 344 12.92 -10.44 -22.88
CA ASN A 344 12.96 -10.13 -24.31
C ASN A 344 12.26 -11.17 -25.20
N ASN A 345 11.78 -12.29 -24.64
CA ASN A 345 11.07 -13.25 -25.46
C ASN A 345 9.70 -12.69 -25.88
N ARG A 346 9.17 -13.16 -27.01
CA ARG A 346 7.91 -12.67 -27.57
C ARG A 346 6.72 -12.89 -26.59
N PRO A 347 6.52 -14.07 -25.97
CA PRO A 347 5.45 -14.26 -24.99
C PRO A 347 5.46 -13.26 -23.82
N SER A 348 6.62 -13.06 -23.19
CA SER A 348 6.81 -12.12 -22.07
C SER A 348 6.56 -10.68 -22.51
N SER A 349 7.09 -10.29 -23.68
CA SER A 349 6.85 -8.97 -24.28
C SER A 349 5.36 -8.73 -24.52
N CYS A 350 4.62 -9.73 -25.03
CA CYS A 350 3.19 -9.60 -25.24
C CYS A 350 2.41 -9.48 -23.92
N LEU A 351 2.72 -10.31 -22.92
CA LEU A 351 2.09 -10.24 -21.60
C LEU A 351 2.35 -8.89 -20.92
N THR A 352 3.61 -8.46 -20.85
CA THR A 352 3.99 -7.22 -20.18
C THR A 352 3.38 -6.00 -20.85
N ASN A 353 3.44 -5.89 -22.19
CA ASN A 353 2.79 -4.80 -22.92
C ASN A 353 1.26 -4.81 -22.76
N PHE A 354 0.63 -5.98 -22.70
CA PHE A 354 -0.80 -6.07 -22.42
C PHE A 354 -1.15 -5.44 -21.06
N LEU A 355 -0.35 -5.72 -20.04
CA LEU A 355 -0.53 -5.19 -18.68
C LEU A 355 -0.20 -3.68 -18.61
N LEU A 356 0.90 -3.24 -19.22
CA LEU A 356 1.33 -1.85 -19.25
C LEU A 356 0.31 -0.92 -19.95
N ASN A 357 -0.47 -1.46 -20.88
CA ASN A 357 -1.60 -0.75 -21.52
C ASN A 357 -2.83 -0.59 -20.60
N GLY A 358 -2.71 -0.88 -19.30
CA GLY A 358 -3.75 -0.66 -18.30
C GLY A 358 -4.77 -1.80 -18.17
N ARG A 359 -4.52 -2.95 -18.82
CA ARG A 359 -5.37 -4.14 -18.66
C ARG A 359 -4.88 -4.99 -17.50
N ALA A 360 -5.82 -5.68 -16.85
CA ALA A 360 -5.52 -6.65 -15.81
C ALA A 360 -5.79 -8.08 -16.30
N VAL A 361 -5.10 -9.04 -15.69
CA VAL A 361 -5.24 -10.48 -15.99
C VAL A 361 -5.56 -11.20 -14.70
N MET A 362 -6.65 -11.96 -14.68
CA MET A 362 -6.99 -12.84 -13.57
C MET A 362 -6.28 -14.18 -13.72
N LEU A 363 -5.78 -14.73 -12.63
CA LEU A 363 -5.02 -15.97 -12.61
C LEU A 363 -5.78 -17.06 -11.85
N GLU A 364 -6.15 -18.10 -12.59
CA GLU A 364 -6.88 -19.27 -12.11
C GLU A 364 -5.89 -20.34 -11.63
N MET A 365 -6.13 -20.92 -10.45
CA MET A 365 -5.40 -22.12 -10.02
C MET A 365 -5.94 -23.34 -10.78
N PRO A 366 -5.10 -24.07 -11.54
CA PRO A 366 -5.53 -25.29 -12.21
C PRO A 366 -5.94 -26.35 -11.18
N ARG A 367 -7.14 -26.91 -11.30
CA ARG A 367 -7.63 -28.00 -10.45
C ARG A 367 -8.11 -29.18 -11.29
N LYS A 368 -7.91 -30.41 -10.79
CA LYS A 368 -8.42 -31.64 -11.44
C LYS A 368 -9.95 -31.73 -11.37
N SER A 369 -10.56 -31.19 -10.32
CA SER A 369 -12.01 -31.16 -10.11
C SER A 369 -12.42 -29.96 -9.24
N GLY A 370 -13.69 -29.54 -9.34
CA GLY A 370 -14.27 -28.44 -8.55
C GLY A 370 -14.46 -27.12 -9.33
N SER A 371 -14.97 -26.10 -8.63
CA SER A 371 -15.16 -24.77 -9.20
C SER A 371 -13.83 -24.06 -9.44
N LYS A 372 -13.81 -23.17 -10.44
CA LYS A 372 -12.66 -22.32 -10.74
C LYS A 372 -12.33 -21.43 -9.55
N VAL A 373 -11.05 -21.33 -9.20
CA VAL A 373 -10.59 -20.45 -8.11
C VAL A 373 -9.58 -19.46 -8.67
N LEU A 374 -9.96 -18.19 -8.63
CA LEU A 374 -9.06 -17.08 -8.93
C LEU A 374 -8.25 -16.79 -7.67
N SER A 375 -6.93 -16.89 -7.78
CA SER A 375 -6.01 -16.70 -6.64
C SER A 375 -5.20 -15.42 -6.75
N HIS A 376 -4.94 -14.97 -7.97
CA HIS A 376 -4.10 -13.81 -8.21
C HIS A 376 -4.63 -12.95 -9.35
N MET A 377 -4.12 -11.73 -9.41
CA MET A 377 -4.33 -10.80 -10.52
C MET A 377 -3.02 -10.11 -10.88
N LEU A 378 -2.68 -10.06 -12.16
CA LEU A 378 -1.60 -9.20 -12.68
C LEU A 378 -2.19 -7.88 -13.13
N ALA A 379 -1.62 -6.77 -12.68
CA ALA A 379 -2.02 -5.43 -13.11
C ALA A 379 -0.84 -4.45 -13.07
N SER A 380 -0.89 -3.44 -13.94
CA SER A 380 0.08 -2.34 -13.96
C SER A 380 -0.40 -1.16 -13.13
N HIS A 381 0.50 -0.56 -12.36
CA HIS A 381 0.30 0.67 -11.60
C HIS A 381 1.45 1.63 -11.92
N GLY A 382 1.16 2.73 -12.63
CA GLY A 382 2.18 3.75 -12.91
C GLY A 382 3.36 3.28 -13.78
N GLY A 383 3.18 2.24 -14.60
CA GLY A 383 4.25 1.67 -15.42
C GLY A 383 4.98 0.49 -14.78
N GLU A 384 4.64 0.12 -13.54
CA GLU A 384 5.18 -1.04 -12.85
C GLU A 384 4.15 -2.16 -12.77
N ILE A 385 4.57 -3.41 -12.91
CA ILE A 385 3.65 -4.56 -12.93
C ILE A 385 3.69 -5.29 -11.58
N PHE A 386 2.50 -5.57 -11.05
CA PHE A 386 2.33 -6.24 -9.76
C PHE A 386 1.51 -7.52 -9.89
N ILE A 387 1.90 -8.55 -9.13
CA ILE A 387 1.06 -9.70 -8.79
C ILE A 387 0.32 -9.41 -7.48
N HIS A 388 -1.00 -9.47 -7.55
CA HIS A 388 -1.92 -9.24 -6.43
C HIS A 388 -2.41 -10.59 -5.93
N THR A 389 -2.36 -10.83 -4.63
CA THR A 389 -2.88 -12.03 -3.96
C THR A 389 -4.32 -11.79 -3.55
N LEU A 390 -5.24 -12.57 -4.11
CA LEU A 390 -6.69 -12.48 -3.87
C LEU A 390 -7.11 -13.44 -2.76
N GLY A 391 -8.18 -13.09 -2.05
CA GLY A 391 -8.83 -14.01 -1.11
C GLY A 391 -9.48 -15.17 -1.85
N THR A 392 -9.00 -16.39 -1.62
CA THR A 392 -9.54 -17.63 -2.23
C THR A 392 -10.60 -18.31 -1.36
N GLY A 393 -10.66 -17.97 -0.07
CA GLY A 393 -11.64 -18.49 0.87
C GLY A 393 -12.99 -17.80 0.78
N ARG A 394 -14.00 -18.41 1.42
CA ARG A 394 -15.31 -17.79 1.63
C ARG A 394 -15.12 -16.54 2.50
N SER A 395 -15.64 -15.40 2.07
CA SER A 395 -15.54 -14.16 2.83
C SER A 395 -16.34 -14.30 4.12
N ILE A 396 -15.74 -13.95 5.26
CA ILE A 396 -16.48 -13.81 6.53
C ILE A 396 -17.47 -12.64 6.50
N LEU A 397 -17.41 -11.81 5.45
CA LEU A 397 -18.29 -10.67 5.19
C LEU A 397 -19.29 -10.96 4.06
N GLU A 398 -19.42 -12.21 3.63
CA GLU A 398 -20.54 -12.57 2.76
C GLU A 398 -21.87 -12.38 3.51
N ASP A 399 -22.97 -12.21 2.77
CA ASP A 399 -24.31 -11.99 3.31
C ASP A 399 -24.35 -10.92 4.42
N PRO A 400 -23.88 -9.69 4.16
CA PRO A 400 -23.90 -8.63 5.15
C PRO A 400 -25.35 -8.31 5.57
N PRO A 401 -25.58 -7.84 6.81
CA PRO A 401 -26.91 -7.42 7.25
C PRO A 401 -27.54 -6.42 6.28
N SER A 402 -28.85 -6.54 6.05
CA SER A 402 -29.55 -5.65 5.14
C SER A 402 -29.45 -4.19 5.61
N ILE A 403 -29.09 -3.29 4.69
CA ILE A 403 -29.06 -1.84 4.95
C ILE A 403 -30.44 -1.36 5.43
N SER A 404 -31.53 -1.93 4.92
CA SER A 404 -32.91 -1.52 5.26
C SER A 404 -33.32 -1.91 6.70
N GLU A 405 -32.63 -2.86 7.31
CA GLU A 405 -32.89 -3.35 8.66
C GLU A 405 -31.99 -2.67 9.71
N GLY A 406 -30.88 -2.07 9.27
CA GLY A 406 -29.95 -1.33 10.11
C GLY A 406 -30.42 0.07 10.51
N CYS A 407 -29.57 0.77 11.26
CA CYS A 407 -29.80 2.15 11.66
C CYS A 407 -29.99 3.05 10.43
N GLY A 408 -31.13 3.74 10.36
CA GLY A 408 -31.46 4.60 9.22
C GLY A 408 -31.95 3.85 7.98
N GLY A 409 -32.09 2.52 8.02
CA GLY A 409 -32.54 1.72 6.88
C GLY A 409 -33.99 1.97 6.41
N ARG A 410 -34.81 2.57 7.28
CA ARG A 410 -36.20 2.96 6.97
C ARG A 410 -36.33 4.39 6.42
N VAL A 411 -35.24 5.14 6.37
CA VAL A 411 -35.22 6.49 5.79
C VAL A 411 -35.14 6.34 4.27
N THR A 412 -36.08 6.94 3.55
CA THR A 412 -36.25 6.76 2.10
C THR A 412 -35.79 7.94 1.27
N ASP A 413 -35.48 9.07 1.89
CA ASP A 413 -35.23 10.36 1.25
C ASP A 413 -33.80 10.88 1.49
N TYR A 414 -32.82 9.98 1.53
CA TYR A 414 -31.40 10.35 1.61
C TYR A 414 -30.97 11.21 0.42
N ARG A 415 -30.13 12.21 0.68
CA ARG A 415 -29.49 13.06 -0.34
C ARG A 415 -28.29 12.38 -1.01
N ILE A 416 -28.52 11.19 -1.58
CA ILE A 416 -27.46 10.33 -2.15
C ILE A 416 -26.73 11.03 -3.29
N ASN A 417 -27.46 11.67 -4.21
CA ASN A 417 -26.86 12.34 -5.37
C ASN A 417 -25.97 13.52 -4.93
N ASP A 418 -26.48 14.38 -4.05
CA ASP A 418 -25.74 15.52 -3.50
C ASP A 418 -24.49 15.07 -2.74
N PHE A 419 -24.58 13.97 -1.97
CA PHE A 419 -23.40 13.39 -1.30
C PHE A 419 -22.42 12.79 -2.30
N GLY A 420 -22.90 12.19 -3.38
CA GLY A 420 -22.08 11.69 -4.48
C GLY A 420 -21.30 12.83 -5.16
N ASP A 421 -21.91 13.99 -5.38
CA ASP A 421 -21.23 15.15 -5.93
C ASP A 421 -20.27 15.79 -4.93
N PHE A 422 -20.65 15.84 -3.64
CA PHE A 422 -19.74 16.21 -2.55
C PHE A 422 -18.48 15.33 -2.54
N MET A 423 -18.62 14.01 -2.71
CA MET A 423 -17.47 13.09 -2.81
C MET A 423 -16.60 13.40 -4.02
N LYS A 424 -17.19 13.69 -5.19
CA LYS A 424 -16.43 14.06 -6.41
C LYS A 424 -15.63 15.35 -6.22
N GLN A 425 -16.21 16.36 -5.57
CA GLN A 425 -15.57 17.66 -5.29
C GLN A 425 -14.45 17.59 -4.23
N ASN A 426 -14.37 16.47 -3.50
CA ASN A 426 -13.38 16.25 -2.44
C ASN A 426 -12.48 15.04 -2.71
N ARG A 427 -12.30 14.66 -3.98
CA ARG A 427 -11.31 13.66 -4.37
C ARG A 427 -9.90 14.12 -3.98
N LEU A 428 -9.13 13.20 -3.41
CA LEU A 428 -7.72 13.43 -3.13
C LEU A 428 -6.93 13.39 -4.44
N VAL A 429 -5.89 14.20 -4.51
CA VAL A 429 -4.92 14.21 -5.60
C VAL A 429 -3.51 14.11 -5.00
N PRO A 430 -2.56 13.41 -5.65
CA PRO A 430 -1.17 13.44 -5.24
C PRO A 430 -0.66 14.89 -5.21
N PHE A 431 0.09 15.22 -4.18
CA PHE A 431 0.72 16.53 -4.02
C PHE A 431 2.22 16.31 -3.87
N GLU A 432 3.02 17.00 -4.68
CA GLU A 432 4.47 16.90 -4.59
C GLU A 432 4.96 17.56 -3.29
N PRO A 433 5.81 16.88 -2.50
CA PRO A 433 6.31 17.43 -1.26
C PRO A 433 7.16 18.68 -1.55
N GLN A 434 6.76 19.82 -0.96
CA GLN A 434 7.54 21.06 -1.01
C GLN A 434 8.25 21.26 0.33
N PRO A 435 9.57 21.43 0.36
CA PRO A 435 10.35 21.49 1.59
C PRO A 435 9.98 22.68 2.48
N ASP A 436 9.49 23.78 1.91
CA ASP A 436 9.16 25.01 2.63
C ASP A 436 7.75 25.02 3.24
N ARG A 437 6.94 23.99 3.00
CA ARG A 437 5.54 23.99 3.40
C ARG A 437 5.32 23.24 4.72
N ILE A 438 4.90 23.98 5.73
CA ILE A 438 4.65 23.48 7.09
C ILE A 438 3.37 22.63 7.18
N GLU A 439 2.36 22.89 6.33
CA GLU A 439 1.06 22.22 6.44
C GLU A 439 0.98 20.94 5.60
N ASN A 440 0.64 19.83 6.28
CA ASN A 440 0.38 18.53 5.66
C ASN A 440 -0.88 18.59 4.76
N PRO A 441 -0.79 18.24 3.45
CA PRO A 441 -1.93 18.23 2.54
C PRO A 441 -3.12 17.39 3.00
N LEU A 442 -2.87 16.28 3.70
CA LEU A 442 -3.94 15.43 4.21
C LEU A 442 -4.71 16.11 5.35
N ASP A 443 -4.02 16.84 6.21
CA ASP A 443 -4.66 17.58 7.30
C ASP A 443 -5.44 18.77 6.76
N LYS A 444 -4.95 19.42 5.69
CA LYS A 444 -5.72 20.42 4.95
C LYS A 444 -7.01 19.83 4.36
N ALA A 445 -6.94 18.64 3.76
CA ALA A 445 -8.12 17.96 3.24
C ALA A 445 -9.14 17.61 4.36
N LYS A 446 -8.66 17.13 5.52
CA LYS A 446 -9.52 16.89 6.70
C LYS A 446 -10.17 18.18 7.21
N LYS A 447 -9.41 19.28 7.34
CA LYS A 447 -9.94 20.59 7.74
C LYS A 447 -11.02 21.09 6.76
N LYS A 448 -10.80 20.92 5.46
CA LYS A 448 -11.80 21.22 4.41
C LYS A 448 -13.08 20.41 4.64
N LEU A 449 -12.98 19.09 4.79
CA LEU A 449 -14.16 18.24 5.04
C LEU A 449 -14.88 18.62 6.33
N ALA A 450 -14.16 18.89 7.41
CA ALA A 450 -14.74 19.33 8.68
C ALA A 450 -15.51 20.64 8.52
N ARG A 451 -14.99 21.59 7.74
CA ARG A 451 -15.66 22.86 7.43
C ARG A 451 -16.89 22.65 6.56
N LEU A 452 -16.79 21.94 5.45
CA LEU A 452 -17.90 21.74 4.52
C LEU A 452 -19.07 20.94 5.13
N THR A 453 -18.80 20.15 6.17
CA THR A 453 -19.80 19.28 6.80
C THR A 453 -20.28 19.80 8.17
N GLN A 454 -20.01 21.06 8.51
CA GLN A 454 -20.57 21.71 9.71
C GLN A 454 -22.10 21.75 9.69
N TYR A 455 -22.67 22.07 8.53
CA TYR A 455 -24.11 22.00 8.29
C TYR A 455 -24.36 21.24 6.98
N TRP A 456 -24.67 19.96 7.09
CA TRP A 456 -24.92 19.08 5.95
C TRP A 456 -26.12 18.16 6.22
N PRO A 457 -27.36 18.62 5.93
CA PRO A 457 -28.56 17.81 6.12
C PRO A 457 -28.49 16.54 5.28
N ILE A 458 -28.66 15.37 5.90
CA ILE A 458 -28.46 14.06 5.26
C ILE A 458 -29.68 13.60 4.45
N VAL A 459 -30.87 14.13 4.76
CA VAL A 459 -32.14 13.77 4.12
C VAL A 459 -32.80 15.00 3.51
N ILE A 460 -33.54 14.79 2.42
CA ILE A 460 -34.25 15.83 1.68
C ILE A 460 -35.29 16.52 2.58
N GLY A 461 -35.93 15.74 3.46
CA GLY A 461 -36.91 16.19 4.45
C GLY A 461 -36.42 17.26 5.45
N HIS A 462 -35.10 17.35 5.68
CA HIS A 462 -34.52 18.19 6.74
C HIS A 462 -33.96 19.52 6.24
N THR A 463 -34.08 19.83 4.95
CA THR A 463 -33.56 21.06 4.37
C THR A 463 -34.54 21.70 3.41
N THR A 464 -34.58 23.02 3.39
CA THR A 464 -35.29 23.84 2.41
C THR A 464 -34.28 24.54 1.50
N ILE A 465 -33.23 25.14 2.06
CA ILE A 465 -32.25 25.94 1.29
C ILE A 465 -31.48 25.10 0.26
N PHE A 466 -31.13 23.85 0.58
CA PHE A 466 -30.44 22.98 -0.39
C PHE A 466 -31.40 22.40 -1.43
N ASN A 467 -32.68 22.18 -1.07
CA ASN A 467 -33.69 21.80 -2.05
C ASN A 467 -33.99 22.97 -3.02
N MET A 468 -33.95 24.20 -2.51
CA MET A 468 -34.06 25.42 -3.32
C MET A 468 -32.96 25.53 -4.36
N ALA A 469 -31.72 25.11 -4.07
CA ALA A 469 -30.61 25.18 -5.02
C ALA A 469 -30.90 24.46 -6.34
N ASN A 470 -31.71 23.39 -6.31
CA ASN A 470 -32.10 22.65 -7.51
C ASN A 470 -33.14 23.39 -8.37
N THR A 471 -34.03 24.18 -7.74
CA THR A 471 -35.14 24.87 -8.42
C THR A 471 -34.89 26.37 -8.65
N VAL A 472 -34.00 26.96 -7.86
CA VAL A 472 -33.67 28.38 -7.80
C VAL A 472 -32.14 28.50 -7.76
N PRO A 473 -31.47 28.39 -8.92
CA PRO A 473 -29.99 28.40 -9.01
C PRO A 473 -29.35 29.68 -8.46
N GLN A 474 -30.11 30.77 -8.34
CA GLN A 474 -29.66 32.04 -7.78
C GLN A 474 -29.23 31.92 -6.30
N ILE A 475 -29.63 30.87 -5.58
CA ILE A 475 -29.19 30.65 -4.18
C ILE A 475 -27.79 30.02 -4.08
N SER A 476 -27.37 29.26 -5.10
CA SER A 476 -26.13 28.47 -5.07
C SER A 476 -24.87 29.27 -4.74
N PRO A 477 -24.67 30.52 -5.25
CA PRO A 477 -23.48 31.29 -4.89
C PRO A 477 -23.32 31.51 -3.39
N LEU A 478 -24.41 31.74 -2.64
CA LEU A 478 -24.34 31.89 -1.19
C LEU A 478 -23.95 30.57 -0.51
N LEU A 479 -24.54 29.45 -0.96
CA LEU A 479 -24.26 28.12 -0.41
C LEU A 479 -22.83 27.65 -0.70
N GLU A 480 -22.27 27.99 -1.84
CA GLU A 480 -20.91 27.58 -2.19
C GLU A 480 -19.87 28.49 -1.53
N LEU A 481 -20.05 29.80 -1.61
CA LEU A 481 -19.05 30.77 -1.17
C LEU A 481 -18.88 30.79 0.34
N ILE A 482 -19.97 30.74 1.11
CA ILE A 482 -19.90 30.86 2.58
C ILE A 482 -19.07 29.75 3.23
N THR A 483 -18.80 28.66 2.53
CA THR A 483 -18.00 27.54 3.03
C THR A 483 -16.49 27.66 2.75
N LYS A 484 -16.04 28.75 2.12
CA LYS A 484 -14.62 29.04 1.89
C LYS A 484 -13.88 29.38 3.19
N GLU A 485 -12.56 29.35 3.16
CA GLU A 485 -11.73 29.75 4.33
C GLU A 485 -11.74 31.26 4.53
N THR A 486 -11.77 31.99 3.41
CA THR A 486 -11.78 33.45 3.34
C THR A 486 -12.71 33.84 2.18
N LEU A 487 -13.30 35.03 2.28
CA LEU A 487 -14.08 35.64 1.21
C LEU A 487 -13.38 36.91 0.74
N ASP A 488 -13.42 37.17 -0.57
CA ASP A 488 -13.08 38.49 -1.11
C ASP A 488 -14.31 39.43 -1.13
N GLN A 489 -14.07 40.72 -1.40
CA GLN A 489 -15.13 41.73 -1.38
C GLN A 489 -16.21 41.52 -2.47
N ASN A 490 -15.84 40.92 -3.59
CA ASN A 490 -16.78 40.61 -4.68
C ASN A 490 -17.65 39.39 -4.29
N GLU A 491 -17.07 38.39 -3.65
CA GLU A 491 -17.76 37.22 -3.09
C GLU A 491 -18.75 37.62 -2.00
N VAL A 492 -18.37 38.53 -1.09
CA VAL A 492 -19.28 39.13 -0.10
C VAL A 492 -20.44 39.82 -0.81
N THR A 493 -20.16 40.62 -1.83
CA THR A 493 -21.19 41.33 -2.60
C THR A 493 -22.16 40.36 -3.27
N ASN A 494 -21.65 39.26 -3.82
CA ASN A 494 -22.47 38.21 -4.42
C ASN A 494 -23.36 37.52 -3.37
N CYS A 495 -22.82 37.20 -2.19
CA CYS A 495 -23.61 36.66 -1.09
C CYS A 495 -24.76 37.60 -0.68
N LYS A 496 -24.49 38.91 -0.55
CA LYS A 496 -25.50 39.93 -0.24
C LYS A 496 -26.57 40.05 -1.32
N LYS A 497 -26.19 39.98 -2.61
CA LYS A 497 -27.15 39.95 -3.73
C LYS A 497 -28.11 38.77 -3.64
N VAL A 498 -27.63 37.59 -3.25
CA VAL A 498 -28.49 36.42 -3.04
C VAL A 498 -29.49 36.66 -1.90
N ILE A 499 -29.06 37.27 -0.80
CA ILE A 499 -29.94 37.61 0.33
C ILE A 499 -31.05 38.57 -0.13
N TYR A 500 -30.70 39.65 -0.85
CA TYR A 500 -31.70 40.58 -1.39
C TYR A 500 -32.64 39.93 -2.39
N TYR A 501 -32.14 39.00 -3.20
CA TYR A 501 -32.97 38.21 -4.10
C TYR A 501 -33.99 37.36 -3.32
N LEU A 502 -33.59 36.73 -2.20
CA LEU A 502 -34.50 35.95 -1.36
C LEU A 502 -35.58 36.82 -0.69
N VAL A 503 -35.26 38.06 -0.33
CA VAL A 503 -36.25 39.03 0.17
C VAL A 503 -37.30 39.36 -0.91
N ASP A 504 -36.86 39.61 -2.15
CA ASP A 504 -37.76 39.82 -3.28
C ASP A 504 -38.58 38.55 -3.61
N TYR A 505 -37.95 37.38 -3.52
CA TYR A 505 -38.59 36.07 -3.72
C TYR A 505 -39.74 35.86 -2.73
N GLU A 506 -39.53 36.22 -1.45
CA GLU A 506 -40.56 36.21 -0.40
C GLU A 506 -41.65 37.26 -0.63
N ASN A 507 -41.29 38.50 -0.96
CA ASN A 507 -42.24 39.59 -1.19
C ASN A 507 -43.19 39.29 -2.37
N ARG A 508 -42.68 38.64 -3.42
CA ARG A 508 -43.49 38.13 -4.54
C ARG A 508 -44.31 36.90 -4.15
N GLY A 509 -43.98 36.30 -3.01
CA GLY A 509 -44.65 35.13 -2.52
C GLY A 509 -44.48 33.94 -3.47
N LEU A 510 -43.27 33.67 -3.94
CA LEU A 510 -43.02 32.50 -4.76
C LEU A 510 -43.11 31.22 -3.90
N PRO A 511 -43.42 30.05 -4.47
CA PRO A 511 -43.49 28.79 -3.71
C PRO A 511 -42.09 28.28 -3.35
N LEU A 512 -41.92 27.74 -2.14
CA LEU A 512 -40.69 27.06 -1.71
C LEU A 512 -40.80 25.55 -2.00
N PRO A 513 -39.70 24.87 -2.38
CA PRO A 513 -39.67 23.42 -2.57
C PRO A 513 -39.65 22.72 -1.20
N VAL A 514 -40.83 22.54 -0.63
CA VAL A 514 -41.00 21.83 0.64
C VAL A 514 -41.24 20.35 0.35
N PRO A 515 -40.58 19.43 1.07
CA PRO A 515 -40.85 18.00 0.96
C PRO A 515 -42.33 17.71 1.22
N THR A 516 -43.05 17.15 0.24
CA THR A 516 -44.46 16.74 0.36
C THR A 516 -44.55 15.50 1.24
N VAL A 517 -44.40 15.65 2.55
CA VAL A 517 -44.55 14.55 3.49
C VAL A 517 -46.03 14.29 3.73
N GLY A 518 -46.66 13.50 2.84
CA GLY A 518 -47.80 12.60 3.06
C GLY A 518 -49.01 13.00 3.92
N THR A 519 -49.17 14.25 4.38
CA THR A 519 -50.25 14.64 5.28
C THR A 519 -51.49 15.04 4.49
N ARG A 520 -52.56 14.24 4.58
CA ARG A 520 -53.93 14.71 4.32
C ARG A 520 -54.27 15.80 5.34
N GLY A 521 -54.07 17.06 4.97
CA GLY A 521 -54.37 18.24 5.77
C GLY A 521 -54.02 19.53 5.03
N LYS A 522 -54.52 20.68 5.50
CA LYS A 522 -54.07 21.99 5.00
C LYS A 522 -52.57 22.11 5.31
N GLY A 523 -51.73 22.19 4.27
CA GLY A 523 -50.29 22.34 4.40
C GLY A 523 -49.90 23.58 5.22
N PRO A 524 -48.64 23.65 5.69
CA PRO A 524 -48.16 24.80 6.45
C PRO A 524 -48.40 26.11 5.70
N LYS A 525 -48.76 27.16 6.45
CA LYS A 525 -48.95 28.50 5.88
C LYS A 525 -47.65 28.95 5.22
N LYS A 526 -47.76 29.63 4.08
CA LYS A 526 -46.61 30.12 3.30
C LYS A 526 -45.64 30.96 4.13
N GLU A 527 -46.14 31.83 5.01
CA GLU A 527 -45.35 32.62 5.96
C GLU A 527 -44.48 31.74 6.87
N GLU A 528 -45.02 30.59 7.31
CA GLU A 528 -44.29 29.65 8.14
C GLU A 528 -43.16 28.95 7.37
N LEU A 529 -43.37 28.67 6.08
CA LEU A 529 -42.34 28.06 5.23
C LEU A 529 -41.17 29.00 4.99
N TYR A 530 -41.44 30.29 4.74
CA TYR A 530 -40.40 31.31 4.63
C TYR A 530 -39.67 31.52 5.96
N ARG A 531 -40.39 31.49 7.09
CA ARG A 531 -39.79 31.53 8.42
C ARG A 531 -38.80 30.39 8.65
N LEU A 532 -39.17 29.16 8.27
CA LEU A 532 -38.30 27.98 8.38
C LEU A 532 -37.07 28.10 7.47
N MET A 533 -37.26 28.56 6.22
CA MET A 533 -36.17 28.78 5.27
C MET A 533 -35.16 29.81 5.80
N TRP A 534 -35.62 30.96 6.29
CA TRP A 534 -34.74 31.98 6.87
C TRP A 534 -34.01 31.51 8.12
N ASN A 535 -34.67 30.75 8.99
CA ASN A 535 -34.03 30.16 10.17
C ASN A 535 -32.93 29.17 9.78
N GLU A 536 -33.17 28.36 8.75
CA GLU A 536 -32.20 27.41 8.23
C GLU A 536 -31.00 28.14 7.61
N LEU A 537 -31.25 29.16 6.79
CA LEU A 537 -30.21 29.95 6.15
C LEU A 537 -29.35 30.69 7.17
N GLU A 538 -29.96 31.27 8.21
CA GLU A 538 -29.23 31.89 9.31
C GLU A 538 -28.35 30.88 10.04
N ALA A 539 -28.89 29.72 10.40
CA ALA A 539 -28.13 28.67 11.07
C ALA A 539 -26.95 28.21 10.21
N TYR A 540 -27.18 28.04 8.91
CA TYR A 540 -26.16 27.68 7.93
C TYR A 540 -25.02 28.72 7.88
N VAL A 541 -25.34 30.00 7.69
CA VAL A 541 -24.34 31.08 7.62
C VAL A 541 -23.56 31.20 8.94
N ARG A 542 -24.24 31.06 10.10
CA ARG A 542 -23.58 31.07 11.42
C ARG A 542 -22.57 29.95 11.58
N CYS A 543 -22.85 28.75 11.08
CA CYS A 543 -21.93 27.59 11.16
C CYS A 543 -20.62 27.82 10.38
N HIS A 544 -20.62 28.74 9.42
CA HIS A 544 -19.46 29.05 8.57
C HIS A 544 -18.94 30.48 8.76
N CYS A 545 -19.35 31.16 9.84
CA CYS A 545 -18.90 32.53 10.12
C CYS A 545 -17.47 32.55 10.70
N LEU A 546 -16.47 32.51 9.83
CA LEU A 546 -15.05 32.36 10.20
C LEU A 546 -14.24 33.66 10.20
N THR A 547 -14.59 34.61 9.32
CA THR A 547 -13.84 35.86 9.12
C THR A 547 -14.76 37.08 9.21
N ALA A 548 -14.18 38.28 9.25
CA ALA A 548 -14.94 39.54 9.24
C ALA A 548 -15.85 39.67 8.01
N GLU A 549 -15.42 39.13 6.87
CA GLU A 549 -16.18 39.12 5.62
C GLU A 549 -17.40 38.19 5.72
N HIS A 550 -17.26 37.00 6.32
CA HIS A 550 -18.39 36.13 6.61
C HIS A 550 -19.37 36.79 7.59
N GLN A 551 -18.85 37.49 8.60
CA GLN A 551 -19.63 38.25 9.56
C GLN A 551 -20.44 39.37 8.87
N SER A 552 -19.87 40.05 7.88
CA SER A 552 -20.60 41.06 7.09
C SER A 552 -21.76 40.47 6.26
N VAL A 553 -21.62 39.23 5.78
CA VAL A 553 -22.71 38.51 5.11
C VAL A 553 -23.81 38.15 6.12
N LEU A 554 -23.43 37.70 7.31
CA LEU A 554 -24.37 37.39 8.39
C LEU A 554 -25.15 38.64 8.84
N GLU A 555 -24.49 39.78 9.01
CA GLU A 555 -25.14 41.05 9.36
C GLU A 555 -26.19 41.45 8.32
N CYS A 556 -25.83 41.39 7.02
CA CYS A 556 -26.78 41.65 5.93
C CYS A 556 -28.00 40.72 5.98
N LEU A 557 -27.80 39.44 6.32
CA LEU A 557 -28.90 38.48 6.46
C LEU A 557 -29.83 38.86 7.62
N LEU A 558 -29.26 39.24 8.76
CA LEU A 558 -30.02 39.62 9.95
C LEU A 558 -30.80 40.93 9.75
N GLU A 559 -30.25 41.90 9.01
CA GLU A 559 -30.94 43.15 8.66
C GLU A 559 -32.11 42.92 7.68
N CYS A 560 -31.95 42.00 6.74
CA CYS A 560 -32.97 41.68 5.73
C CYS A 560 -34.13 40.85 6.29
N ARG A 561 -33.88 40.09 7.35
CA ARG A 561 -34.90 39.34 8.07
C ARG A 561 -35.75 40.31 8.89
N LYS A 562 -37.03 40.51 8.53
CA LYS A 562 -37.95 41.36 9.31
C LYS A 562 -37.91 40.95 10.79
N PRO A 563 -37.60 41.85 11.75
CA PRO A 563 -37.89 41.57 13.14
C PRO A 563 -39.40 41.39 13.28
N ASN A 564 -39.84 40.35 13.99
CA ASN A 564 -41.25 40.15 14.33
C ASN A 564 -41.78 41.39 15.07
N ILE A 565 -42.51 42.21 14.34
CA ILE A 565 -43.50 43.14 14.87
C ILE A 565 -44.78 42.52 14.29
N GLU A 566 -45.46 41.60 14.97
CA GLU A 566 -46.31 41.82 16.15
C GLU A 566 -46.49 40.50 16.93
N GLY A 567 -46.34 40.55 18.26
CA GLY A 567 -46.69 39.46 19.18
C GLY A 567 -45.53 39.01 20.08
N GLU A 568 -45.36 39.71 21.20
CA GLU A 568 -44.41 39.49 22.31
C GLU A 568 -42.93 39.89 22.08
N GLY A 569 -42.68 41.16 22.41
CA GLY A 569 -41.55 41.58 23.24
C GLY A 569 -40.14 41.44 22.67
N SER A 570 -39.56 42.57 22.29
CA SER A 570 -38.12 42.76 22.31
C SER A 570 -37.57 42.34 23.68
N ALA A 571 -36.96 41.17 23.77
CA ALA A 571 -36.15 40.81 24.91
C ALA A 571 -34.85 41.62 24.83
N SER A 572 -34.91 42.86 25.32
CA SER A 572 -33.71 43.60 25.68
C SER A 572 -32.92 42.76 26.70
N ILE A 573 -31.60 42.78 26.58
CA ILE A 573 -30.66 42.11 27.50
C ILE A 573 -30.84 42.60 28.97
N ALA A 574 -31.60 43.67 29.19
CA ALA A 574 -31.92 44.22 30.51
C ALA A 574 -33.13 43.55 31.20
N SER A 575 -34.10 42.97 30.48
CA SER A 575 -35.30 42.36 31.11
C SER A 575 -35.07 40.93 31.62
N VAL A 576 -34.03 40.25 31.16
CA VAL A 576 -33.60 38.94 31.68
C VAL A 576 -32.78 39.07 32.98
N LYS A 577 -32.14 40.23 33.21
CA LYS A 577 -31.36 40.50 34.43
C LYS A 577 -32.24 40.85 35.64
N ALA A 578 -33.47 41.31 35.43
CA ALA A 578 -34.41 41.64 36.50
C ALA A 578 -35.19 40.43 37.06
N GLN A 579 -35.18 39.28 36.37
CA GLN A 579 -35.67 38.00 36.91
C GLN A 579 -34.54 37.14 37.51
N LEU A 580 -33.31 37.65 37.53
CA LEU A 580 -32.13 36.99 38.10
C LEU A 580 -31.42 37.92 39.09
N GLY A 581 -31.94 37.96 40.32
CA GLY A 581 -31.26 38.46 41.51
C GLY A 581 -32.22 38.34 42.69
N ALA A 582 -31.88 37.78 43.84
CA ALA A 582 -30.62 37.25 44.34
C ALA A 582 -30.95 36.39 45.57
N GLN A 583 -30.16 35.35 45.84
CA GLN A 583 -29.62 35.14 47.18
C GLN A 583 -28.53 34.07 47.16
N SER A 584 -27.32 34.53 47.46
CA SER A 584 -26.15 33.74 47.83
C SER A 584 -26.34 33.16 49.26
N PRO A 585 -25.45 32.25 49.72
CA PRO A 585 -25.77 31.09 50.54
C PRO A 585 -25.74 31.36 52.05
N SER A 586 -26.44 30.53 52.85
CA SER A 586 -25.84 29.90 54.02
C SER A 586 -26.75 28.87 54.73
N HIS A 587 -26.08 27.86 55.29
CA HIS A 587 -26.44 26.97 56.41
C HIS A 587 -27.40 25.77 56.23
N SER A 588 -26.78 24.59 56.29
CA SER A 588 -27.32 23.27 56.64
C SER A 588 -27.75 23.21 58.13
N PRO A 589 -28.53 22.20 58.58
CA PRO A 589 -27.93 20.90 58.93
C PRO A 589 -28.78 19.62 58.71
N ILE A 590 -28.04 18.57 58.38
CA ILE A 590 -28.16 17.11 58.58
C ILE A 590 -29.21 16.59 59.61
N LYS A 591 -29.92 15.50 59.26
CA LYS A 591 -30.13 14.23 60.05
C LYS A 591 -30.98 13.23 59.25
N LYS A 592 -30.44 12.03 58.93
CA LYS A 592 -30.70 10.69 59.56
C LYS A 592 -32.10 10.11 59.20
N LEU A 593 -32.36 8.84 58.91
CA LEU A 593 -31.65 7.55 58.99
C LEU A 593 -32.68 6.44 58.63
N ASP A 594 -32.24 5.30 58.04
CA ASP A 594 -32.82 3.92 58.07
C ASP A 594 -34.24 3.65 57.52
N LYS A 595 -34.70 2.45 57.12
CA LYS A 595 -34.24 1.11 56.67
C LYS A 595 -35.54 0.34 56.29
N ILE A 596 -35.39 -0.90 55.79
CA ILE A 596 -36.37 -2.03 55.67
C ILE A 596 -37.01 -2.11 54.26
N LYS A 597 -36.74 -3.10 53.38
CA LYS A 597 -36.82 -4.60 53.34
C LYS A 597 -38.16 -5.15 52.83
N GLU A 598 -38.05 -6.34 52.19
CA GLU A 598 -39.05 -7.32 51.68
C GLU A 598 -39.34 -7.20 50.16
N GLU A 599 -38.81 -8.06 49.27
CA GLU A 599 -38.99 -9.51 49.02
C GLU A 599 -40.37 -9.92 48.48
N LYS A 600 -40.38 -10.46 47.24
CA LYS A 600 -41.08 -11.71 46.83
C LYS A 600 -40.78 -12.11 45.37
N ASP A 601 -39.97 -13.17 45.22
CA ASP A 601 -40.18 -14.43 44.46
C ASP A 601 -41.04 -14.41 43.17
N MET A 602 -40.45 -14.72 42.00
CA MET A 602 -40.23 -16.05 41.35
C MET A 602 -41.46 -16.56 40.58
N ASP A 603 -41.32 -16.77 39.27
CA ASP A 603 -41.49 -18.12 38.71
C ASP A 603 -41.00 -18.24 37.25
N ILE A 604 -40.43 -19.42 37.01
CA ILE A 604 -39.85 -19.97 35.79
C ILE A 604 -40.94 -20.74 35.05
N ASP A 605 -41.02 -20.67 33.72
CA ASP A 605 -41.42 -21.86 32.97
C ASP A 605 -40.79 -21.91 31.57
N GLU A 606 -40.36 -23.11 31.22
CA GLU A 606 -39.52 -23.48 30.09
C GLU A 606 -40.17 -24.71 29.44
N HIS A 607 -40.73 -24.62 28.23
CA HIS A 607 -40.90 -25.82 27.39
C HIS A 607 -41.00 -25.58 25.87
N LYS A 608 -40.09 -26.31 25.21
CA LYS A 608 -40.04 -26.91 23.86
C LYS A 608 -41.31 -26.90 23.00
N ASP A 609 -41.15 -26.69 21.69
CA ASP A 609 -41.34 -27.77 20.71
C ASP A 609 -40.82 -27.45 19.29
N THR A 610 -40.39 -28.51 18.62
CA THR A 610 -39.81 -28.62 17.28
C THR A 610 -40.87 -28.79 16.17
N ASP A 611 -40.40 -28.60 14.93
CA ASP A 611 -40.99 -29.01 13.63
C ASP A 611 -42.16 -28.21 13.03
N ARG A 612 -41.87 -27.53 11.90
CA ARG A 612 -42.51 -27.87 10.61
C ARG A 612 -41.87 -27.13 9.42
N SER A 613 -41.27 -27.92 8.55
CA SER A 613 -40.95 -27.56 7.17
C SER A 613 -42.19 -27.58 6.27
N ARG A 614 -42.20 -26.67 5.29
CA ARG A 614 -42.91 -26.69 3.98
C ARG A 614 -44.45 -26.71 3.97
N ALA A 615 -45.05 -25.59 3.52
CA ALA A 615 -46.15 -25.60 2.56
C ALA A 615 -46.44 -24.18 2.02
N TYR A 616 -46.29 -24.06 0.69
CA TYR A 616 -47.12 -23.32 -0.27
C TYR A 616 -47.27 -21.78 -0.23
N GLU A 617 -46.75 -21.20 -1.30
CA GLU A 617 -47.35 -20.21 -2.22
C GLU A 617 -48.80 -19.74 -1.95
N ASN A 618 -48.98 -18.46 -2.28
CA ASN A 618 -50.22 -17.71 -2.47
C ASN A 618 -50.92 -17.21 -1.21
N LEU A 619 -50.64 -15.96 -0.85
CA LEU A 619 -51.69 -14.99 -0.53
C LEU A 619 -51.15 -13.55 -0.68
N SER A 620 -51.55 -12.95 -1.79
CA SER A 620 -51.65 -11.52 -2.00
C SER A 620 -52.64 -10.89 -1.02
N ASP A 621 -52.41 -9.60 -0.76
CA ASP A 621 -53.28 -8.63 -0.11
C ASP A 621 -53.44 -8.65 1.41
N SER A 622 -52.90 -7.57 1.99
CA SER A 622 -53.47 -6.74 3.06
C SER A 622 -52.62 -6.66 4.33
N PHE A 623 -51.69 -5.70 4.38
CA PHE A 623 -51.26 -5.10 5.65
C PHE A 623 -50.95 -3.60 5.48
N ASN A 624 -52.02 -2.80 5.48
CA ASN A 624 -51.97 -1.39 5.88
C ASN A 624 -51.98 -1.33 7.41
N LYS A 625 -50.81 -1.24 8.06
CA LYS A 625 -50.67 -0.65 9.41
C LYS A 625 -49.30 0.03 9.55
N VAL A 626 -49.28 1.33 9.30
CA VAL A 626 -48.15 2.23 9.57
C VAL A 626 -48.20 2.65 11.05
N PRO A 627 -47.07 2.62 11.80
CA PRO A 627 -47.03 3.12 13.18
C PRO A 627 -47.13 4.66 13.24
N PRO A 628 -47.57 5.24 14.37
CA PRO A 628 -47.95 6.64 14.44
C PRO A 628 -46.75 7.60 14.28
N ILE A 629 -46.95 8.61 13.43
CA ILE A 629 -46.03 9.71 13.13
C ILE A 629 -45.87 10.59 14.38
N LYS A 630 -44.66 10.65 14.94
CA LYS A 630 -44.30 11.68 15.92
C LYS A 630 -44.10 13.01 15.18
N LYS A 631 -44.81 14.05 15.61
CA LYS A 631 -44.70 15.42 15.09
C LYS A 631 -43.24 15.88 15.10
N ILE A 632 -42.79 16.43 13.98
CA ILE A 632 -41.47 17.06 13.83
C ILE A 632 -41.44 18.31 14.74
N LYS A 633 -40.79 18.20 15.90
CA LYS A 633 -40.29 19.36 16.64
C LYS A 633 -38.85 19.59 16.19
N LEU A 634 -38.62 20.60 15.36
CA LEU A 634 -37.30 21.21 15.23
C LEU A 634 -36.96 21.79 16.61
N ASN A 635 -36.11 21.10 17.37
CA ASN A 635 -35.70 21.55 18.69
C ASN A 635 -34.64 22.64 18.54
N LEU A 636 -35.10 23.90 18.40
CA LEU A 636 -34.27 25.09 18.26
C LEU A 636 -33.35 25.32 19.48
N GLU A 637 -33.65 24.71 20.64
CA GLU A 637 -32.83 24.83 21.84
C GLU A 637 -31.49 24.07 21.77
N ALA A 638 -31.36 23.05 20.92
CA ALA A 638 -30.09 22.34 20.73
C ALA A 638 -29.03 23.18 19.99
N MET A 639 -29.41 24.34 19.44
CA MET A 639 -28.52 25.28 18.74
C MET A 639 -27.98 26.40 19.65
N LYS A 640 -28.30 26.38 20.95
CA LYS A 640 -27.58 27.19 21.95
C LYS A 640 -26.30 26.44 22.33
N THR A 641 -25.23 26.69 21.58
CA THR A 641 -23.81 26.38 21.90
C THR A 641 -23.56 25.21 22.86
N PRO A 642 -23.31 24.03 22.30
CA PRO A 642 -21.94 23.57 22.07
C PRO A 642 -21.63 23.54 20.56
N ALA A 643 -20.35 23.56 20.19
CA ALA A 643 -19.92 23.52 18.79
C ALA A 643 -20.66 22.41 18.00
N THR A 644 -21.32 22.78 16.90
CA THR A 644 -21.94 21.81 15.98
C THR A 644 -20.86 20.82 15.52
N LYS A 645 -21.09 19.53 15.75
CA LYS A 645 -20.15 18.48 15.32
C LYS A 645 -20.34 18.23 13.83
N SER A 646 -19.26 18.35 13.05
CA SER A 646 -19.26 18.05 11.62
C SER A 646 -19.49 16.56 11.34
N LEU A 647 -19.97 16.19 10.15
CA LEU A 647 -20.13 14.77 9.78
C LEU A 647 -18.82 13.98 9.92
N LEU A 648 -17.69 14.60 9.56
CA LEU A 648 -16.37 13.97 9.72
C LEU A 648 -16.07 13.68 11.21
N SER A 649 -16.38 14.62 12.10
CA SER A 649 -16.17 14.43 13.54
C SER A 649 -17.07 13.33 14.12
N LEU A 650 -18.35 13.30 13.73
CA LEU A 650 -19.29 12.26 14.15
C LEU A 650 -18.85 10.87 13.67
N TRP A 651 -18.39 10.78 12.42
CA TRP A 651 -17.84 9.54 11.86
C TRP A 651 -16.57 9.09 12.58
N THR A 652 -15.65 10.02 12.85
CA THR A 652 -14.38 9.73 13.55
C THR A 652 -14.62 9.29 14.99
N GLU A 653 -15.52 9.96 15.71
CA GLU A 653 -15.94 9.59 17.07
C GLU A 653 -16.58 8.20 17.09
N ARG A 654 -17.49 7.90 16.14
CA ARG A 654 -18.08 6.57 16.01
C ARG A 654 -17.04 5.49 15.75
N LEU A 655 -16.10 5.73 14.82
CA LEU A 655 -15.00 4.79 14.55
C LEU A 655 -14.13 4.57 15.79
N THR A 656 -13.82 5.64 16.52
CA THR A 656 -13.01 5.57 17.75
C THR A 656 -13.72 4.72 18.79
N VAL A 657 -15.01 4.97 19.04
CA VAL A 657 -15.84 4.17 19.98
C VAL A 657 -15.95 2.70 19.54
N GLU A 658 -16.12 2.42 18.24
CA GLU A 658 -16.13 1.04 17.74
C GLU A 658 -14.76 0.36 17.84
N HIS A 659 -13.67 1.09 17.63
CA HIS A 659 -12.31 0.58 17.83
C HIS A 659 -12.04 0.30 19.31
N GLU A 660 -12.49 1.17 20.22
CA GLU A 660 -12.39 0.98 21.67
C GLU A 660 -13.15 -0.27 22.13
N LYS A 661 -14.34 -0.54 21.58
CA LYS A 661 -15.11 -1.77 21.87
C LYS A 661 -14.42 -3.05 21.39
N ARG A 662 -13.63 -2.98 20.33
CA ARG A 662 -12.89 -4.14 19.77
C ARG A 662 -11.50 -4.29 20.38
N PHE A 663 -11.05 -3.31 21.16
CA PHE A 663 -9.80 -3.36 21.89
C PHE A 663 -10.00 -4.14 23.18
N VAL A 664 -9.36 -5.31 23.30
CA VAL A 664 -9.12 -5.89 24.62
C VAL A 664 -8.04 -5.04 25.27
N GLU A 665 -8.42 -4.25 26.27
CA GLU A 665 -7.48 -3.39 26.98
C GLU A 665 -6.36 -4.25 27.61
N PHE A 666 -5.12 -3.80 27.47
CA PHE A 666 -3.96 -4.50 28.03
C PHE A 666 -4.16 -4.70 29.53
N VAL A 667 -4.15 -5.96 30.00
CA VAL A 667 -4.45 -6.35 31.39
C VAL A 667 -3.66 -5.52 32.42
N GLY A 668 -2.46 -5.05 32.08
CA GLY A 668 -1.65 -4.19 32.94
C GLY A 668 -2.17 -2.75 33.15
N ARG A 669 -3.14 -2.26 32.37
CA ARG A 669 -3.79 -0.94 32.57
C ARG A 669 -5.06 -1.02 33.41
N VAL A 670 -5.79 -2.13 33.33
CA VAL A 670 -7.05 -2.33 34.08
C VAL A 670 -6.82 -2.29 35.60
N ASN A 671 -5.62 -2.63 36.07
CA ASN A 671 -5.27 -2.68 37.50
C ASN A 671 -4.27 -1.59 37.95
N GLY A 672 -3.95 -0.59 37.12
CA GLY A 672 -2.86 0.35 37.42
C GLY A 672 -3.15 1.80 37.06
N ASN A 673 -3.17 2.69 38.07
CA ASN A 673 -3.08 4.14 37.86
C ASN A 673 -1.64 4.52 37.47
N GLY A 674 -1.31 4.42 36.18
CA GLY A 674 -0.05 4.96 35.62
C GLY A 674 0.63 4.07 34.58
N PRO A 675 1.70 4.57 33.93
CA PRO A 675 2.46 3.80 32.94
C PRO A 675 3.01 2.50 33.54
N ALA A 676 2.81 1.39 32.83
CA ALA A 676 3.21 0.05 33.29
C ALA A 676 4.72 -0.02 33.52
N LYS A 677 5.14 -0.38 34.73
CA LYS A 677 6.55 -0.68 35.04
C LYS A 677 6.92 -2.01 34.39
N LEU A 678 7.56 -1.94 33.23
CA LEU A 678 8.22 -3.10 32.63
C LEU A 678 9.39 -3.52 33.54
N TYR A 679 9.44 -4.81 33.89
CA TYR A 679 10.47 -5.44 34.73
C TYR A 679 10.53 -5.00 36.21
N PRO A 680 9.44 -5.20 36.99
CA PRO A 680 9.48 -4.94 38.44
C PRO A 680 10.51 -5.78 39.18
N ASN A 681 10.97 -6.88 38.57
CA ASN A 681 11.89 -7.86 39.16
C ASN A 681 13.36 -7.67 38.72
N MET A 682 13.69 -6.60 37.97
CA MET A 682 15.07 -6.28 37.57
C MET A 682 15.62 -5.04 38.29
N LYS A 683 15.37 -4.92 39.59
CA LYS A 683 16.26 -4.13 40.44
C LYS A 683 17.20 -5.08 41.18
N SER A 684 18.44 -5.02 40.74
CA SER A 684 19.65 -5.59 41.31
C SER A 684 19.74 -5.44 42.82
N ASP A 685 19.89 -6.56 43.53
CA ASP A 685 20.66 -6.58 44.77
C ASP A 685 22.13 -6.89 44.41
N GLY A 686 22.92 -5.82 44.43
CA GLY A 686 24.36 -5.83 44.53
C GLY A 686 24.78 -4.88 45.64
N GLY A 687 24.91 -5.42 46.86
CA GLY A 687 25.90 -5.00 47.85
C GLY A 687 25.61 -3.76 48.72
N LYS A 688 24.98 -3.99 49.89
CA LYS A 688 25.60 -3.79 51.22
C LYS A 688 24.67 -4.28 52.32
#